data_AF-A0A9E3U2H0-F1
#
_entry.id   AF-A0A9E3U2H0-F1
#
_cell.length_a   1.000
_cell.length_b   1.000
_cell.length_c   1.000
_cell.angle_alpha   90.00
_cell.angle_beta   90.00
_cell.angle_gamma   90.00
#
_symmetry.space_group_name_H-M   'P 1'
#
loop_
_entity.id
_entity.type
_entity.pdbx_description
1 polymer ?
#
loop_
_entity_poly.entity_id
_entity_poly.type
_entity_poly.pdbx_seq_one_letter_code
_entity_poly.pdbx_strand_id
1 'polypeptide(L)'
;RIHVYSKEQAATIAHYANPGPTLDQWAAYVGPRPAEPATTSGLRLTGTCDGRDFVSEARYGATLLLRWQEGELVLSRGNVEMARAPLAEPPEEVYFQGELALRGIALVPVKHAPPAPPALPVAATVDKPAELAWRSETPEKSSFETLEDGRVRLSASGAAGVALAAAPLPESTWRIVDVKLSGVASGAGVYLGPPAVVDNNGVVVQPAGRLPNEVLSFLNNRREPGVCARWNHYFHNWRDDDFGSMEEQVSPRVGADVWVRVIVGAGFVSCWISDDGQHWAHLYRPANEFLGRATHLGLVCNEGAENCSITLDAVRVRELPALNRLLDDNVLAAAPALPEAQSVGDWLTQTAHTQPADASTERWRLACAVKTLGAGCPAELAQSLIDRMLASPYLSSLTVDERLAMLNELALVTNPWQGLPDGRALNLPQRYVDLAQQAAQTGESQPWTWVRASLMRQPALLRGQYRSLDPALIHAEILNLAQDRRWEELARLCAQLRYFAGSDNHLREVAPLAPWAASLAQRQGYESSIGPMRRLASDWRHPLVEDFSKDAYNVMAEFQASLDSKSFDDAAKMIASLDPRELGGLLPSTSDSDLLVSVPTGVAAAMQREPELADVMRRKFAPLGRLRVNQSIAAGDAEAVRVGTIQFQGTEAAGIGHRWLGDRALVAGEFAQALSQYQRASETATAGEAQDMAPRIRLAAAMLGQEAGSPAASQVTFGETDFTAPQFESLAAELRSQRAAAPAHPTVAAQASDPLGQAPPPGGYQAQRRGRLDGEPGENPGGLDGRVRERRVPWLERQLGLAVQGDMLYVNNRFHVAAYDLARQGQRRWQSPAPPDRGRTHDWTMTAMRPLVVGERIIVRQLQKQRPII
;
A
#
# COMPACT_ATOMS: atom_id res chain seq x y z
N ARG A 1 -1.65 25.02 11.52
CA ARG A 1 -0.35 25.64 11.84
C ARG A 1 -0.09 25.48 13.33
N ILE A 2 1.18 25.32 13.69
CA ILE A 2 1.67 25.23 15.07
C ILE A 2 2.76 26.31 15.19
N HIS A 3 2.50 27.35 15.98
CA HIS A 3 3.45 28.42 16.26
C HIS A 3 4.09 28.14 17.61
N VAL A 4 5.42 28.22 17.68
CA VAL A 4 6.23 27.90 18.85
C VAL A 4 7.14 29.09 19.11
N TYR A 5 7.01 29.71 20.27
CA TYR A 5 7.78 30.89 20.64
C TYR A 5 8.72 30.60 21.80
N SER A 6 9.91 31.19 21.74
CA SER A 6 10.89 31.16 22.82
C SER A 6 11.71 32.45 22.81
N LYS A 7 11.69 33.21 23.91
CA LYS A 7 12.38 34.51 24.01
C LYS A 7 12.04 35.42 22.83
N GLU A 8 13.03 35.78 22.01
CA GLU A 8 12.91 36.65 20.84
C GLU A 8 12.76 35.88 19.50
N GLN A 9 12.64 34.54 19.54
CA GLN A 9 12.55 33.69 18.37
C GLN A 9 11.16 33.07 18.23
N ALA A 10 10.72 32.91 16.98
CA ALA A 10 9.55 32.14 16.60
C ALA A 10 9.91 31.04 15.59
N ALA A 11 9.32 29.87 15.77
CA ALA A 11 9.27 28.80 14.79
C ALA A 11 7.80 28.46 14.49
N THR A 12 7.44 28.33 13.21
CA THR A 12 6.10 27.92 12.79
C THR A 12 6.17 26.70 11.92
N ILE A 13 5.42 25.65 12.27
CA ILE A 13 5.23 24.46 11.44
C ILE A 13 3.82 24.48 10.86
N ALA A 14 3.73 24.50 9.54
CA ALA A 14 2.47 24.61 8.80
C ALA A 14 2.23 23.36 7.95
N HIS A 15 0.98 22.93 7.91
CA HIS A 15 0.49 21.91 6.98
C HIS A 15 -0.31 22.61 5.90
N TYR A 16 -0.01 22.29 4.64
CA TYR A 16 -0.70 22.80 3.47
C TYR A 16 -1.43 21.63 2.82
N ALA A 17 -2.76 21.62 2.97
CA ALA A 17 -3.62 20.67 2.26
C ALA A 17 -3.97 21.27 0.90
N ASN A 18 -3.63 20.61 -0.21
CA ASN A 18 -3.75 21.22 -1.53
C ASN A 18 -4.60 20.37 -2.50
N PRO A 19 -5.65 20.94 -3.13
CA PRO A 19 -6.42 20.26 -4.17
C PRO A 19 -5.78 20.36 -5.58
N GLY A 20 -4.62 21.01 -5.72
CA GLY A 20 -3.92 21.25 -6.99
C GLY A 20 -2.91 20.15 -7.38
N PRO A 21 -2.00 20.42 -8.34
CA PRO A 21 -0.90 19.51 -8.69
C PRO A 21 0.13 19.35 -7.57
N THR A 22 0.01 20.12 -6.49
CA THR A 22 0.82 20.12 -5.28
C THR A 22 0.31 19.08 -4.28
N LEU A 23 1.21 18.29 -3.68
CA LEU A 23 0.93 17.28 -2.66
C LEU A 23 0.70 17.97 -1.31
N ASP A 24 -0.03 17.29 -0.42
CA ASP A 24 -0.08 17.68 0.98
C ASP A 24 1.35 17.74 1.55
N GLN A 25 1.68 18.84 2.21
CA GLN A 25 3.05 19.13 2.63
C GLN A 25 3.12 19.81 3.99
N TRP A 26 4.08 19.38 4.80
CA TRP A 26 4.55 20.14 5.97
C TRP A 26 5.70 21.05 5.59
N ALA A 27 5.71 22.26 6.13
CA ALA A 27 6.82 23.19 6.05
C ALA A 27 7.09 23.82 7.42
N ALA A 28 8.35 24.10 7.70
CA ALA A 28 8.81 24.77 8.89
C ALA A 28 9.45 26.11 8.53
N TYR A 29 9.15 27.11 9.36
CA TYR A 29 9.58 28.48 9.18
C TYR A 29 10.15 29.03 10.48
N VAL A 30 11.11 29.95 10.37
CA VAL A 30 11.74 30.61 11.52
C VAL A 30 11.85 32.11 11.31
N GLY A 31 11.82 32.86 12.40
CA GLY A 31 12.00 34.30 12.36
C GLY A 31 11.97 34.92 13.76
N PRO A 32 11.98 36.26 13.84
CA PRO A 32 11.83 36.96 15.11
C PRO A 32 10.44 36.69 15.70
N ARG A 33 10.34 36.74 17.03
CA ARG A 33 9.06 36.64 17.73
C ARG A 33 8.15 37.80 17.32
N PRO A 34 6.95 37.52 16.81
CA PRO A 34 6.02 38.58 16.45
C PRO A 34 5.43 39.26 17.70
N ALA A 35 5.07 40.54 17.57
CA ALA A 35 4.39 41.28 18.63
C ALA A 35 2.98 40.74 18.91
N GLU A 36 2.28 40.28 17.86
CA GLU A 36 0.98 39.63 17.96
C GLU A 36 1.13 38.11 17.80
N PRO A 37 0.46 37.28 18.63
CA PRO A 37 0.46 35.84 18.46
C PRO A 37 -0.11 35.41 17.10
N ALA A 38 0.36 34.28 16.58
CA ALA A 38 -0.02 33.70 15.28
C ALA A 38 0.27 34.56 14.03
N THR A 39 1.05 35.64 14.11
CA THR A 39 1.49 36.38 12.92
C THR A 39 2.63 35.66 12.18
N THR A 40 2.56 35.64 10.85
CA THR A 40 3.54 34.96 9.96
C THR A 40 4.54 35.91 9.29
N SER A 41 4.39 37.22 9.50
CA SER A 41 5.28 38.23 8.91
C SER A 41 6.73 38.05 9.38
N GLY A 42 7.67 38.09 8.43
CA GLY A 42 9.10 37.99 8.73
C GLY A 42 9.62 36.55 8.84
N LEU A 43 8.76 35.54 8.79
CA LEU A 43 9.17 34.14 8.84
C LEU A 43 9.80 33.68 7.52
N ARG A 44 10.89 32.91 7.61
CA ARG A 44 11.68 32.39 6.49
C ARG A 44 11.60 30.88 6.46
N LEU A 45 11.61 30.29 5.26
CA LEU A 45 11.47 28.85 5.09
C LEU A 45 12.77 28.14 5.45
N THR A 46 12.70 27.14 6.34
CA THR A 46 13.88 26.40 6.80
C THR A 46 13.78 24.88 6.62
N GLY A 47 12.58 24.33 6.47
CA GLY A 47 12.41 22.90 6.25
C GLY A 47 11.10 22.54 5.58
N THR A 48 11.08 21.41 4.88
CA THR A 48 9.89 20.86 4.22
C THR A 48 9.86 19.34 4.38
N CYS A 49 8.69 18.72 4.19
CA CYS A 49 8.59 17.26 4.27
C CYS A 49 9.05 16.53 3.00
N ASP A 50 9.33 17.23 1.90
CA ASP A 50 9.85 16.68 0.64
C ASP A 50 9.10 15.44 0.13
N GLY A 51 7.77 15.43 0.27
CA GLY A 51 6.92 14.29 -0.11
C GLY A 51 6.78 13.17 0.93
N ARG A 52 7.52 13.19 2.04
CA ARG A 52 7.45 12.16 3.11
C ARG A 52 6.06 12.03 3.75
N ASP A 53 5.30 13.12 3.82
CA ASP A 53 3.91 13.09 4.30
C ASP A 53 3.03 12.19 3.42
N PHE A 54 3.20 12.33 2.09
CA PHE A 54 2.51 11.53 1.09
C PHE A 54 2.95 10.06 1.11
N VAL A 55 4.27 9.80 1.13
CA VAL A 55 4.83 8.44 1.14
C VAL A 55 4.42 7.65 2.38
N SER A 56 4.34 8.30 3.55
CA SER A 56 3.98 7.65 4.82
C SER A 56 2.47 7.39 5.00
N GLU A 57 1.62 7.74 4.03
CA GLU A 57 0.23 7.30 3.81
C GLU A 57 -0.75 7.39 4.99
N ALA A 58 -0.56 8.30 5.95
CA ALA A 58 -1.50 8.44 7.08
C ALA A 58 -2.68 9.38 6.75
N ARG A 59 -3.50 9.00 5.76
CA ARG A 59 -4.65 9.79 5.26
C ARG A 59 -5.78 10.01 6.27
N TYR A 60 -5.82 9.23 7.36
CA TYR A 60 -6.94 9.21 8.31
C TYR A 60 -6.48 9.37 9.77
N GLY A 61 -6.04 10.58 10.16
CA GLY A 61 -5.86 10.95 11.57
C GLY A 61 -4.54 10.50 12.20
N ALA A 62 -3.42 10.92 11.62
CA ALA A 62 -2.09 10.59 12.12
C ALA A 62 -1.77 11.24 13.47
N THR A 63 -1.22 10.46 14.41
CA THR A 63 -0.56 11.02 15.59
C THR A 63 0.77 11.62 15.19
N LEU A 64 0.92 12.92 15.40
CA LEU A 64 2.15 13.65 15.20
C LEU A 64 2.86 13.86 16.53
N LEU A 65 4.18 13.82 16.50
CA LEU A 65 5.03 14.13 17.64
C LEU A 65 5.85 15.38 17.32
N LEU A 66 5.53 16.45 18.05
CA LEU A 66 6.31 17.68 18.09
C LEU A 66 7.25 17.61 19.29
N ARG A 67 8.55 17.86 19.08
CA ARG A 67 9.55 17.83 20.14
C ARG A 67 10.52 18.99 19.99
N TRP A 68 11.03 19.47 21.11
CA TRP A 68 12.24 20.29 21.15
C TRP A 68 13.39 19.45 21.68
N GLN A 69 14.50 19.40 20.96
CA GLN A 69 15.71 18.69 21.37
C GLN A 69 16.93 19.41 20.78
N GLU A 70 17.95 19.65 21.60
CA GLU A 70 19.27 20.16 21.16
C GLU A 70 19.19 21.44 20.30
N GLY A 71 18.27 22.35 20.64
CA GLY A 71 18.11 23.62 19.91
C GLY A 71 17.28 23.51 18.63
N GLU A 72 16.55 22.40 18.45
CA GLU A 72 15.74 22.16 17.25
C GLU A 72 14.31 21.74 17.60
N LEU A 73 13.36 22.26 16.83
CA LEU A 73 11.98 21.84 16.83
C LEU A 73 11.75 20.81 15.71
N VAL A 74 11.37 19.59 16.08
CA VAL A 74 11.15 18.50 15.12
C VAL A 74 9.69 18.04 15.16
N LEU A 75 9.02 18.10 14.00
CA LEU A 75 7.75 17.45 13.78
C LEU A 75 7.99 16.09 13.10
N SER A 76 7.43 15.04 13.67
CA SER A 76 7.62 13.67 13.19
C SER A 76 6.33 12.85 13.24
N ARG A 77 6.25 11.86 12.34
CA ARG A 77 5.24 10.79 12.34
C ARG A 77 5.98 9.48 12.58
N GLY A 78 5.95 9.00 13.81
CA GLY A 78 6.76 7.85 14.23
C GLY A 78 8.25 8.15 14.08
N ASN A 79 8.93 7.36 13.24
CA ASN A 79 10.34 7.52 12.91
C ASN A 79 10.60 8.25 11.57
N VAL A 80 9.57 8.91 11.01
CA VAL A 80 9.64 9.71 9.79
C VAL A 80 9.58 11.20 10.15
N GLU A 81 10.60 11.95 9.76
CA GLU A 81 10.65 13.39 9.95
C GLU A 81 9.72 14.10 8.95
N MET A 82 8.81 14.92 9.44
CA MET A 82 7.91 15.72 8.60
C MET A 82 8.48 17.11 8.39
N ALA A 83 8.99 17.75 9.43
CA ALA A 83 9.63 19.07 9.32
C ALA A 83 10.56 19.31 10.50
N ARG A 84 11.60 20.11 10.29
CA ARG A 84 12.58 20.52 11.31
C ARG A 84 12.86 22.01 11.18
N ALA A 85 12.99 22.70 12.31
CA ALA A 85 13.38 24.10 12.37
C ALA A 85 14.33 24.37 13.56
N PRO A 86 15.33 25.25 13.39
CA PRO A 86 16.14 25.70 14.52
C PRO A 86 15.29 26.54 15.49
N LEU A 87 15.43 26.27 16.78
CA LEU A 87 14.84 27.03 17.88
C LEU A 87 15.78 26.89 19.09
N ALA A 88 16.67 27.88 19.28
CA ALA A 88 17.83 27.72 20.16
C ALA A 88 17.46 27.42 21.61
N GLU A 89 16.31 27.92 22.05
CA GLU A 89 15.84 27.87 23.43
C GLU A 89 14.55 27.04 23.54
N PRO A 90 14.28 26.42 24.71
CA PRO A 90 13.06 25.65 24.91
C PRO A 90 11.78 26.48 24.63
N PRO A 91 10.72 25.86 24.08
CA PRO A 91 9.44 26.53 23.88
C PRO A 91 8.84 27.09 25.18
N GLU A 92 8.44 28.35 25.15
CA GLU A 92 7.69 29.02 26.23
C GLU A 92 6.19 29.01 25.94
N GLU A 93 5.81 29.20 24.67
CA GLU A 93 4.43 29.30 24.23
C GLU A 93 4.20 28.48 22.95
N VAL A 94 3.05 27.82 22.85
CA VAL A 94 2.64 27.05 21.67
C VAL A 94 1.21 27.40 21.30
N TYR A 95 1.01 27.92 20.09
CA TYR A 95 -0.30 28.28 19.54
C TYR A 95 -0.69 27.35 18.38
N PHE A 96 -1.92 26.88 18.38
CA PHE A 96 -2.50 26.09 17.29
C PHE A 96 -3.49 26.96 16.52
N GLN A 97 -3.29 27.09 15.20
CA GLN A 97 -4.14 27.91 14.32
C GLN A 97 -4.57 27.09 13.10
N GLY A 98 -5.86 27.08 12.77
CA GLY A 98 -6.40 26.45 11.55
C GLY A 98 -7.72 25.72 11.77
N GLU A 99 -8.18 25.01 10.74
CA GLU A 99 -9.48 24.33 10.70
C GLU A 99 -9.44 22.84 11.10
N LEU A 100 -8.26 22.31 11.43
CA LEU A 100 -8.09 20.90 11.79
C LEU A 100 -8.57 20.62 13.21
N ALA A 101 -9.37 19.56 13.37
CA ALA A 101 -9.81 19.08 14.67
C ALA A 101 -8.70 18.28 15.38
N LEU A 102 -8.27 18.74 16.55
CA LEU A 102 -7.38 17.98 17.43
C LEU A 102 -8.19 16.99 18.27
N ARG A 103 -7.92 15.69 18.11
CA ARG A 103 -8.59 14.64 18.91
C ARG A 103 -8.06 14.55 20.35
N GLY A 104 -6.82 14.98 20.57
CA GLY A 104 -6.17 14.97 21.87
C GLY A 104 -4.74 15.52 21.78
N ILE A 105 -4.24 16.01 22.91
CA ILE A 105 -2.87 16.47 23.08
C ILE A 105 -2.35 15.81 24.35
N ALA A 106 -1.14 15.28 24.30
CA ALA A 106 -0.47 14.71 25.46
C ALA A 106 1.00 15.11 25.45
N LEU A 107 1.53 15.44 26.63
CA LEU A 107 2.96 15.59 26.84
C LEU A 107 3.50 14.24 27.31
N VAL A 108 4.43 13.66 26.55
CA VAL A 108 4.98 12.33 26.83
C VAL A 108 6.51 12.37 26.85
N PRO A 109 7.17 11.62 27.75
CA PRO A 109 8.62 11.51 27.75
C PRO A 109 9.06 10.68 26.54
N VAL A 110 9.91 11.24 25.68
CA VAL A 110 10.48 10.56 24.51
C VAL A 110 11.98 10.67 24.56
N LYS A 111 12.68 9.54 24.45
CA LYS A 111 14.15 9.49 24.62
C LYS A 111 14.94 9.87 23.35
N HIS A 112 14.39 9.66 22.15
CA HIS A 112 15.13 9.84 20.90
C HIS A 112 14.29 10.46 19.78
N ALA A 113 14.83 11.48 19.11
CA ALA A 113 14.40 11.96 17.80
C ALA A 113 14.58 10.90 16.71
N PRO A 114 13.78 10.93 15.61
CA PRO A 114 14.20 10.28 14.38
C PRO A 114 15.59 10.82 14.02
N PRO A 115 16.55 9.96 13.68
CA PRO A 115 17.85 10.43 13.23
C PRO A 115 17.66 11.31 12.01
N ALA A 116 18.37 12.44 11.98
CA ALA A 116 18.47 13.24 10.77
C ALA A 116 19.04 12.37 9.62
N PRO A 117 18.67 12.63 8.36
CA PRO A 117 19.33 11.99 7.24
C PRO A 117 20.85 12.18 7.32
N PRO A 118 21.66 11.14 7.07
CA PRO A 118 23.10 11.29 7.10
C PRO A 118 23.54 12.34 6.08
N ALA A 119 24.42 13.24 6.50
CA ALA A 119 24.98 14.24 5.59
C ALA A 119 25.86 13.55 4.54
N LEU A 120 25.67 13.92 3.27
CA LEU A 120 26.53 13.45 2.20
C LEU A 120 27.95 14.01 2.38
N PRO A 121 29.00 13.20 2.12
CA PRO A 121 30.38 13.60 2.34
C PRO A 121 30.76 14.80 1.45
N VAL A 122 31.51 15.74 2.03
CA VAL A 122 32.05 16.90 1.32
C VAL A 122 33.34 16.48 0.64
N ALA A 123 33.34 16.47 -0.70
CA ALA A 123 34.50 16.14 -1.51
C ALA A 123 35.45 17.33 -1.69
N ALA A 124 34.91 18.55 -1.76
CA ALA A 124 35.70 19.77 -1.84
C ALA A 124 34.99 20.95 -1.16
N THR A 125 35.77 21.82 -0.51
CA THR A 125 35.31 23.09 0.06
C THR A 125 36.11 24.23 -0.55
N VAL A 126 35.43 25.29 -0.98
CA VAL A 126 36.02 26.54 -1.46
C VAL A 126 35.57 27.65 -0.51
N ASP A 127 36.39 27.93 0.50
CA ASP A 127 36.12 28.99 1.49
C ASP A 127 36.48 30.39 0.99
N LYS A 128 37.27 30.47 -0.09
CA LYS A 128 37.63 31.71 -0.77
C LYS A 128 37.24 31.63 -2.25
N PRO A 129 35.96 31.88 -2.58
CA PRO A 129 35.47 31.80 -3.96
C PRO A 129 36.29 32.63 -4.97
N ALA A 130 36.96 33.69 -4.54
CA ALA A 130 37.86 34.51 -5.36
C ALA A 130 39.00 33.73 -6.03
N GLU A 131 39.41 32.59 -5.47
CA GLU A 131 40.49 31.75 -6.01
C GLU A 131 40.03 30.90 -7.21
N LEU A 132 38.73 30.86 -7.51
CA LEU A 132 38.21 30.20 -8.70
C LEU A 132 38.54 31.01 -9.96
N ALA A 133 38.66 30.32 -11.10
CA ALA A 133 38.95 30.94 -12.38
C ALA A 133 37.71 31.64 -12.98
N TRP A 134 37.32 32.78 -12.40
CA TRP A 134 36.16 33.55 -12.81
C TRP A 134 36.32 34.16 -14.20
N ARG A 135 35.22 34.17 -14.93
CA ARG A 135 35.00 34.95 -16.15
C ARG A 135 33.72 35.75 -15.97
N SER A 136 33.73 37.02 -16.34
CA SER A 136 32.58 37.90 -16.14
C SER A 136 32.27 38.74 -17.37
N GLU A 137 30.98 38.96 -17.60
CA GLU A 137 30.43 39.94 -18.52
C GLU A 137 29.66 40.98 -17.69
N THR A 138 30.16 42.21 -17.69
CA THR A 138 29.60 43.31 -16.88
C THR A 138 29.24 44.47 -17.79
N PRO A 139 27.96 44.60 -18.20
CA PRO A 139 27.46 45.78 -18.90
C PRO A 139 27.68 47.07 -18.09
N GLU A 140 27.57 48.23 -18.76
CA GLU A 140 27.65 49.53 -18.09
C GLU A 140 26.67 49.58 -16.90
N LYS A 141 27.15 50.12 -15.76
CA LYS A 141 26.46 50.11 -14.45
C LYS A 141 26.32 48.74 -13.78
N SER A 142 27.22 47.81 -14.09
CA SER A 142 27.44 46.59 -13.32
C SER A 142 28.92 46.37 -13.00
N SER A 143 29.22 45.63 -11.95
CA SER A 143 30.58 45.28 -11.52
C SER A 143 30.66 43.86 -10.99
N PHE A 144 31.81 43.22 -11.23
CA PHE A 144 32.22 41.97 -10.59
C PHE A 144 33.48 42.24 -9.79
N GLU A 145 33.42 42.04 -8.48
CA GLU A 145 34.45 42.44 -7.53
C GLU A 145 34.93 41.24 -6.71
N THR A 146 36.24 41.15 -6.54
CA THR A 146 36.86 40.26 -5.55
C THR A 146 37.08 41.05 -4.26
N LEU A 147 36.50 40.57 -3.16
CA LEU A 147 36.61 41.20 -1.85
C LEU A 147 37.89 40.75 -1.13
N GLU A 148 38.40 41.59 -0.23
CA GLU A 148 39.67 41.33 0.50
C GLU A 148 39.63 40.04 1.34
N ASP A 149 38.45 39.61 1.77
CA ASP A 149 38.24 38.39 2.54
C ASP A 149 38.13 37.11 1.69
N GLY A 150 38.31 37.22 0.37
CA GLY A 150 38.28 36.10 -0.58
C GLY A 150 36.89 35.77 -1.12
N ARG A 151 35.87 36.56 -0.80
CA ARG A 151 34.53 36.46 -1.39
C ARG A 151 34.48 37.16 -2.75
N VAL A 152 33.43 36.86 -3.53
CA VAL A 152 33.16 37.58 -4.78
C VAL A 152 31.77 38.16 -4.78
N ARG A 153 31.62 39.35 -5.37
CA ARG A 153 30.35 40.06 -5.47
C ARG A 153 30.05 40.41 -6.93
N LEU A 154 28.82 40.15 -7.34
CA LEU A 154 28.25 40.69 -8.57
C LEU A 154 27.19 41.72 -8.19
N SER A 155 27.24 42.90 -8.83
CA SER A 155 26.25 43.95 -8.62
C SER A 155 25.89 44.68 -9.90
N ALA A 156 24.65 45.16 -9.99
CA ALA A 156 24.14 45.99 -11.07
C ALA A 156 23.13 47.02 -10.56
N SER A 157 23.15 48.23 -11.11
CA SER A 157 22.12 49.25 -10.84
C SER A 157 21.72 49.96 -12.13
N GLY A 158 20.56 49.58 -12.67
CA GLY A 158 20.04 50.14 -13.93
C GLY A 158 20.88 49.78 -15.14
N ALA A 159 21.55 48.61 -15.13
CA ALA A 159 22.35 48.11 -16.24
C ALA A 159 21.47 47.77 -17.46
N ALA A 160 21.96 48.10 -18.66
CA ALA A 160 21.23 47.89 -19.92
C ALA A 160 21.32 46.45 -20.47
N GLY A 161 21.97 45.55 -19.73
CA GLY A 161 22.04 44.12 -20.03
C GLY A 161 22.19 43.31 -18.75
N VAL A 162 22.11 41.98 -18.88
CA VAL A 162 22.33 41.05 -17.77
C VAL A 162 23.83 41.03 -17.42
N ALA A 163 24.16 41.19 -16.13
CA ALA A 163 25.52 40.97 -15.66
C ALA A 163 25.69 39.50 -15.25
N LEU A 164 26.81 38.90 -15.63
CA LEU A 164 27.08 37.48 -15.49
C LEU A 164 28.50 37.25 -15.00
N ALA A 165 28.70 36.34 -14.06
CA ALA A 165 30.03 35.84 -13.70
C ALA A 165 29.98 34.33 -13.49
N ALA A 166 30.96 33.59 -14.00
CA ALA A 166 30.99 32.13 -13.91
C ALA A 166 32.41 31.61 -13.68
N ALA A 167 32.53 30.51 -12.91
CA ALA A 167 33.79 29.84 -12.66
C ALA A 167 33.63 28.31 -12.68
N PRO A 168 34.67 27.56 -13.09
CA PRO A 168 34.65 26.10 -13.07
C PRO A 168 34.62 25.59 -11.63
N LEU A 169 33.87 24.50 -11.41
CA LEU A 169 33.86 23.78 -10.13
C LEU A 169 34.76 22.55 -10.19
N PRO A 170 35.28 22.06 -9.04
CA PRO A 170 36.04 20.80 -8.95
C PRO A 170 35.35 19.63 -9.65
N GLU A 171 36.09 18.81 -10.41
CA GLU A 171 35.51 17.71 -11.21
C GLU A 171 34.86 16.64 -10.34
N SER A 172 33.63 16.22 -10.72
CA SER A 172 32.96 15.04 -10.20
C SER A 172 31.86 14.59 -11.18
N THR A 173 31.56 13.30 -11.23
CA THR A 173 30.51 12.75 -12.11
C THR A 173 29.13 13.05 -11.53
N TRP A 174 28.87 12.58 -10.32
CA TRP A 174 27.65 12.85 -9.57
C TRP A 174 27.99 13.73 -8.37
N ARG A 175 27.35 14.90 -8.29
CA ARG A 175 27.64 15.89 -7.26
C ARG A 175 26.42 16.68 -6.84
N ILE A 176 26.50 17.17 -5.61
CA ILE A 176 25.61 18.19 -5.06
C ILE A 176 26.46 19.40 -4.73
N VAL A 177 25.97 20.60 -5.05
CA VAL A 177 26.69 21.84 -4.77
C VAL A 177 25.89 22.66 -3.77
N ASP A 178 26.47 22.88 -2.59
CA ASP A 178 25.95 23.85 -1.63
C ASP A 178 26.70 25.17 -1.81
N VAL A 179 25.99 26.28 -1.99
CA VAL A 179 26.56 27.62 -2.07
C VAL A 179 26.02 28.48 -0.94
N LYS A 180 26.91 29.23 -0.28
CA LYS A 180 26.53 30.23 0.72
C LYS A 180 26.52 31.60 0.06
N LEU A 181 25.38 32.28 0.14
CA LEU A 181 25.16 33.59 -0.46
C LEU A 181 24.84 34.61 0.63
N SER A 182 25.32 35.84 0.44
CA SER A 182 25.01 36.99 1.29
C SER A 182 24.66 38.22 0.46
N GLY A 183 23.90 39.14 1.05
CA GLY A 183 23.47 40.38 0.40
C GLY A 183 22.60 40.13 -0.83
N VAL A 184 21.78 39.08 -0.80
CA VAL A 184 20.92 38.68 -1.91
C VAL A 184 19.80 39.70 -2.13
N ALA A 185 19.84 40.39 -3.26
CA ALA A 185 18.83 41.36 -3.66
C ALA A 185 17.85 40.79 -4.70
N SER A 186 16.71 41.47 -4.84
CA SER A 186 15.76 41.19 -5.91
C SER A 186 16.41 41.37 -7.30
N GLY A 187 16.14 40.43 -8.21
CA GLY A 187 16.73 40.37 -9.54
C GLY A 187 18.11 39.71 -9.60
N ALA A 188 18.67 39.28 -8.47
CA ALA A 188 19.89 38.48 -8.45
C ALA A 188 19.58 36.98 -8.60
N GLY A 189 20.58 36.19 -8.98
CA GLY A 189 20.43 34.74 -9.08
C GLY A 189 21.72 33.96 -9.13
N VAL A 190 21.59 32.65 -8.97
CA VAL A 190 22.69 31.68 -9.07
C VAL A 190 22.30 30.55 -10.00
N TYR A 191 23.25 30.01 -10.76
CA TYR A 191 23.01 28.85 -11.63
C TYR A 191 24.17 27.86 -11.60
N LEU A 192 23.85 26.61 -11.93
CA LEU A 192 24.83 25.58 -12.28
C LEU A 192 24.65 25.22 -13.74
N GLY A 193 25.72 25.27 -14.53
CA GLY A 193 25.60 25.15 -15.98
C GLY A 193 26.91 24.78 -16.69
N PRO A 194 26.87 24.62 -18.01
CA PRO A 194 28.07 24.64 -18.84
C PRO A 194 28.77 26.01 -18.74
N PRO A 195 30.04 26.14 -19.19
CA PRO A 195 30.68 27.44 -19.31
C PRO A 195 29.86 28.37 -20.20
N ALA A 196 29.81 29.67 -19.86
CA ALA A 196 29.34 30.70 -20.77
C ALA A 196 30.23 30.67 -22.03
N VAL A 197 29.63 30.55 -23.22
CA VAL A 197 30.39 30.52 -24.47
C VAL A 197 30.87 31.92 -24.80
N VAL A 198 32.15 32.05 -25.07
CA VAL A 198 32.83 33.31 -25.36
C VAL A 198 33.36 33.22 -26.79
N ASP A 199 33.14 34.25 -27.63
CA ASP A 199 33.79 34.29 -28.94
C ASP A 199 35.29 34.54 -28.83
N ASN A 200 35.95 34.52 -29.99
CA ASN A 200 37.38 34.78 -30.14
C ASN A 200 37.80 36.18 -29.68
N ASN A 201 36.86 37.09 -29.37
CA ASN A 201 37.14 38.44 -28.88
C ASN A 201 36.96 38.57 -27.36
N GLY A 202 36.64 37.49 -26.66
CA GLY A 202 36.40 37.53 -25.22
C GLY A 202 35.01 38.05 -24.84
N VAL A 203 34.08 38.19 -25.80
CA VAL A 203 32.68 38.54 -25.55
C VAL A 203 31.86 37.27 -25.38
N VAL A 204 30.98 37.19 -24.39
CA VAL A 204 30.05 36.06 -24.27
C VAL A 204 29.14 36.08 -25.49
N VAL A 205 29.33 35.15 -26.41
CA VAL A 205 28.51 35.07 -27.62
C VAL A 205 27.49 34.00 -27.40
N GLN A 206 26.22 34.40 -27.46
CA GLN A 206 25.07 33.50 -27.49
C GLN A 206 25.28 32.49 -28.62
N PRO A 207 25.65 31.22 -28.34
CA PRO A 207 25.32 30.19 -29.29
C PRO A 207 23.79 30.14 -29.25
N ALA A 208 23.14 29.98 -30.39
CA ALA A 208 21.76 29.55 -30.39
C ALA A 208 21.63 28.30 -29.47
N GLY A 209 21.13 28.48 -28.25
CA GLY A 209 20.74 27.39 -27.33
C GLY A 209 21.67 26.97 -26.19
N ARG A 210 22.66 27.74 -25.70
CA ARG A 210 23.47 27.34 -24.50
C ARG A 210 23.77 28.44 -23.46
N LEU A 211 22.81 29.33 -23.19
CA LEU A 211 22.76 30.04 -21.90
C LEU A 211 22.33 29.05 -20.80
N PRO A 212 22.54 29.31 -19.49
CA PRO A 212 21.90 28.48 -18.48
C PRO A 212 20.39 28.57 -18.70
N ASN A 213 19.74 27.46 -19.07
CA ASN A 213 18.29 27.46 -19.29
C ASN A 213 17.52 27.83 -18.01
N GLU A 214 18.15 27.64 -16.85
CA GLU A 214 17.56 27.72 -15.53
C GLU A 214 18.50 28.44 -14.56
N VAL A 215 17.97 29.48 -13.91
CA VAL A 215 18.63 30.25 -12.86
C VAL A 215 17.74 30.18 -11.63
N LEU A 216 18.32 29.95 -10.47
CA LEU A 216 17.62 30.20 -9.21
C LEU A 216 17.63 31.70 -8.96
N SER A 217 16.50 32.35 -9.21
CA SER A 217 16.32 33.79 -9.03
C SER A 217 15.76 34.13 -7.67
N PHE A 218 16.18 35.28 -7.17
CA PHE A 218 15.66 35.91 -5.96
C PHE A 218 14.79 37.10 -6.35
N LEU A 219 13.52 37.05 -5.99
CA LEU A 219 12.48 37.98 -6.45
C LEU A 219 11.71 38.52 -5.25
N ASN A 220 11.22 39.76 -5.34
CA ASN A 220 10.29 40.26 -4.34
C ASN A 220 8.95 39.54 -4.47
N ASN A 221 8.32 39.24 -3.34
CA ASN A 221 6.93 38.80 -3.34
C ASN A 221 5.99 40.02 -3.43
N ARG A 222 5.05 39.98 -4.39
CA ARG A 222 4.03 41.03 -4.57
C ARG A 222 2.98 41.07 -3.46
N ARG A 223 2.75 39.95 -2.75
CA ARG A 223 1.72 39.87 -1.69
C ARG A 223 2.23 40.20 -0.31
N GLU A 224 3.48 39.86 -0.01
CA GLU A 224 4.08 40.05 1.31
C GLU A 224 5.49 40.64 1.18
N PRO A 225 5.92 41.55 2.07
CA PRO A 225 7.29 42.05 2.06
C PRO A 225 8.30 40.92 2.26
N GLY A 226 9.29 40.83 1.37
CA GLY A 226 10.38 39.86 1.47
C GLY A 226 10.87 39.37 0.12
N VAL A 227 12.06 38.76 0.13
CA VAL A 227 12.66 38.12 -1.04
C VAL A 227 12.36 36.62 -0.99
N CYS A 228 11.97 36.06 -2.12
CA CYS A 228 11.65 34.64 -2.30
C CYS A 228 12.52 34.03 -3.40
N ALA A 229 12.85 32.74 -3.25
CA ALA A 229 13.62 31.99 -4.23
C ALA A 229 12.71 31.22 -5.20
N ARG A 230 13.01 31.24 -6.50
CA ARG A 230 12.29 30.49 -7.54
C ARG A 230 13.21 30.10 -8.69
N TRP A 231 12.96 28.94 -9.30
CA TRP A 231 13.49 28.65 -10.63
C TRP A 231 12.86 29.56 -11.68
N ASN A 232 13.72 30.12 -12.52
CA ASN A 232 13.35 31.03 -13.58
C ASN A 232 14.20 30.77 -14.82
N HIS A 233 13.63 30.98 -16.00
CA HIS A 233 14.43 30.96 -17.22
C HIS A 233 15.33 32.20 -17.26
N TYR A 234 16.55 32.01 -17.75
CA TYR A 234 17.53 33.10 -17.86
C TYR A 234 17.01 34.30 -18.67
N PHE A 235 16.16 34.08 -19.66
CA PHE A 235 15.57 35.16 -20.47
C PHE A 235 14.51 36.00 -19.74
N HIS A 236 14.12 35.60 -18.52
CA HIS A 236 13.14 36.34 -17.73
C HIS A 236 13.85 37.29 -16.75
N ASN A 237 13.88 38.57 -17.11
CA ASN A 237 14.38 39.67 -16.26
C ASN A 237 13.37 40.05 -15.14
N TRP A 238 12.71 39.06 -14.53
CA TRP A 238 11.73 39.30 -13.47
C TRP A 238 12.42 39.81 -12.21
N ARG A 239 11.71 40.67 -11.49
CA ARG A 239 12.12 41.25 -10.20
C ARG A 239 11.08 41.01 -9.12
N ASP A 240 9.82 40.90 -9.52
CA ASP A 240 8.71 40.70 -8.61
C ASP A 240 7.79 39.62 -9.17
N ASP A 241 7.33 38.73 -8.31
CA ASP A 241 6.43 37.63 -8.65
C ASP A 241 5.39 37.41 -7.54
N ASP A 242 4.32 36.69 -7.86
CA ASP A 242 3.29 36.33 -6.89
C ASP A 242 3.59 34.94 -6.30
N PHE A 243 4.11 34.92 -5.08
CA PHE A 243 4.40 33.69 -4.33
C PHE A 243 3.25 33.26 -3.42
N GLY A 244 2.10 33.93 -3.47
CA GLY A 244 1.02 33.74 -2.49
C GLY A 244 1.39 34.26 -1.10
N SER A 245 0.46 34.11 -0.16
CA SER A 245 0.75 34.30 1.27
C SER A 245 1.14 32.98 1.93
N MET A 246 1.86 33.05 3.06
CA MET A 246 2.12 31.87 3.90
C MET A 246 0.82 31.22 4.41
N GLU A 247 -0.30 31.94 4.35
CA GLU A 247 -1.61 31.42 4.71
C GLU A 247 -2.21 30.47 3.67
N GLU A 248 -1.85 30.65 2.40
CA GLU A 248 -2.44 29.92 1.27
C GLU A 248 -1.55 28.77 0.82
N GLN A 249 -0.23 28.97 0.79
CA GLN A 249 0.73 27.99 0.26
C GLN A 249 2.12 28.10 0.89
N VAL A 250 3.00 27.17 0.54
CA VAL A 250 4.41 27.22 0.96
C VAL A 250 5.07 28.43 0.30
N SER A 251 5.58 29.35 1.13
CA SER A 251 6.28 30.56 0.67
C SER A 251 7.80 30.36 0.79
N PRO A 252 8.57 30.37 -0.32
CA PRO A 252 10.02 30.14 -0.31
C PRO A 252 10.80 31.41 0.06
N ARG A 253 10.37 32.09 1.13
CA ARG A 253 10.98 33.32 1.62
C ARG A 253 12.34 33.04 2.25
N VAL A 254 13.33 33.85 1.88
CA VAL A 254 14.73 33.74 2.31
C VAL A 254 15.18 34.96 3.11
N GLY A 255 16.31 34.83 3.80
CA GLY A 255 17.01 35.94 4.44
C GLY A 255 17.92 36.69 3.47
N ALA A 256 18.62 37.70 3.98
CA ALA A 256 19.71 38.36 3.25
C ALA A 256 20.91 37.42 3.03
N ASP A 257 21.10 36.50 3.98
CA ASP A 257 22.04 35.39 3.89
C ASP A 257 21.24 34.10 3.68
N VAL A 258 21.68 33.28 2.74
CA VAL A 258 20.99 32.04 2.37
C VAL A 258 21.99 31.01 1.85
N TRP A 259 21.79 29.77 2.27
CA TRP A 259 22.41 28.60 1.66
C TRP A 259 21.50 28.05 0.58
N VAL A 260 22.08 27.73 -0.56
CA VAL A 260 21.39 27.11 -1.70
C VAL A 260 22.09 25.80 -2.02
N ARG A 261 21.33 24.71 -2.07
CA ARG A 261 21.81 23.39 -2.51
C ARG A 261 21.21 23.10 -3.86
N VAL A 262 22.07 22.91 -4.86
CA VAL A 262 21.64 22.54 -6.21
C VAL A 262 22.11 21.12 -6.52
N ILE A 263 21.18 20.31 -7.01
CA ILE A 263 21.41 18.93 -7.45
C ILE A 263 21.13 18.86 -8.94
N VAL A 264 22.08 18.34 -9.71
CA VAL A 264 21.94 18.13 -11.15
C VAL A 264 22.22 16.66 -11.47
N GLY A 265 21.32 16.01 -12.20
CA GLY A 265 21.49 14.63 -12.63
C GLY A 265 20.29 14.14 -13.42
N ALA A 266 20.49 13.13 -14.29
CA ALA A 266 19.41 12.46 -15.04
C ALA A 266 18.45 13.42 -15.79
N GLY A 267 18.97 14.54 -16.31
CA GLY A 267 18.17 15.52 -17.07
C GLY A 267 17.34 16.49 -16.24
N PHE A 268 17.60 16.51 -14.93
CA PHE A 268 16.83 17.23 -13.92
C PHE A 268 17.74 18.10 -13.06
N VAL A 269 17.20 19.25 -12.66
CA VAL A 269 17.82 20.12 -11.66
C VAL A 269 16.84 20.44 -10.54
N SER A 270 17.33 20.35 -9.31
CA SER A 270 16.55 20.59 -8.10
C SER A 270 17.29 21.45 -7.11
N CYS A 271 16.54 22.13 -6.25
CA CYS A 271 17.09 23.09 -5.32
C CYS A 271 16.49 22.96 -3.93
N TRP A 272 17.33 23.13 -2.92
CA TRP A 272 16.94 23.38 -1.54
C TRP A 272 17.51 24.72 -1.08
N ILE A 273 16.77 25.39 -0.21
CA ILE A 273 17.22 26.60 0.49
C ILE A 273 17.37 26.32 1.97
N SER A 274 18.25 27.07 2.63
CA SER A 274 18.54 26.92 4.05
C SER A 274 19.03 28.24 4.63
N ASP A 275 18.64 28.56 5.87
CA ASP A 275 19.15 29.73 6.59
C ASP A 275 20.52 29.47 7.24
N ASP A 276 20.84 28.22 7.57
CA ASP A 276 22.01 27.83 8.38
C ASP A 276 22.93 26.79 7.74
N GLY A 277 22.56 26.27 6.57
CA GLY A 277 23.28 25.22 5.85
C GLY A 277 23.11 23.82 6.43
N GLN A 278 22.25 23.65 7.45
CA GLN A 278 21.95 22.40 8.13
C GLN A 278 20.50 21.95 7.87
N HIS A 279 19.56 22.89 7.96
CA HIS A 279 18.14 22.69 7.75
C HIS A 279 17.75 23.06 6.33
N TRP A 280 17.28 22.08 5.55
CA TRP A 280 17.03 22.26 4.12
C TRP A 280 15.54 22.18 3.78
N ALA A 281 15.06 23.17 3.04
CA ALA A 281 13.73 23.19 2.46
C ALA A 281 13.78 23.03 0.94
N HIS A 282 13.09 22.04 0.41
CA HIS A 282 12.99 21.78 -1.02
C HIS A 282 12.11 22.80 -1.74
N LEU A 283 12.58 23.30 -2.88
CA LEU A 283 11.78 24.14 -3.76
C LEU A 283 10.94 23.26 -4.68
N TYR A 284 9.62 23.31 -4.48
CA TYR A 284 8.62 22.37 -5.00
C TYR A 284 8.58 22.20 -6.54
N ARG A 285 9.20 23.11 -7.30
CA ARG A 285 9.20 23.08 -8.77
C ARG A 285 10.61 22.84 -9.29
N PRO A 286 11.02 21.59 -9.52
CA PRO A 286 12.27 21.35 -10.23
C PRO A 286 12.18 21.86 -11.67
N ALA A 287 13.32 22.20 -12.26
CA ALA A 287 13.37 22.48 -13.68
C ALA A 287 13.71 21.21 -14.46
N ASN A 288 13.00 21.04 -15.58
CA ASN A 288 13.13 19.90 -16.48
C ASN A 288 13.99 20.30 -17.69
N GLU A 289 14.54 19.31 -18.40
CA GLU A 289 15.30 19.52 -19.64
C GLU A 289 16.65 20.22 -19.42
N PHE A 290 17.27 19.95 -18.28
CA PHE A 290 18.66 20.35 -18.06
C PHE A 290 19.57 19.48 -18.94
N LEU A 291 20.09 20.07 -20.03
CA LEU A 291 20.96 19.39 -20.98
C LEU A 291 22.42 19.83 -20.80
N GLY A 292 23.31 18.84 -20.68
CA GLY A 292 24.76 19.05 -20.63
C GLY A 292 25.33 19.11 -19.21
N ARG A 293 26.66 18.93 -19.11
CA ARG A 293 27.34 18.88 -17.81
C ARG A 293 27.28 20.23 -17.11
N ALA A 294 26.63 20.26 -15.94
CA ALA A 294 26.79 21.33 -14.96
C ALA A 294 28.24 21.30 -14.47
N THR A 295 29.13 22.07 -15.09
CA THR A 295 30.58 22.13 -14.78
C THR A 295 30.96 23.41 -14.05
N HIS A 296 30.17 24.48 -14.24
CA HIS A 296 30.44 25.82 -13.73
C HIS A 296 29.34 26.26 -12.75
N LEU A 297 29.74 27.06 -11.78
CA LEU A 297 28.87 27.88 -10.95
C LEU A 297 28.86 29.29 -11.53
N GLY A 298 27.70 29.95 -11.55
CA GLY A 298 27.65 31.35 -11.91
C GLY A 298 26.64 32.18 -11.15
N LEU A 299 26.89 33.48 -11.13
CA LEU A 299 26.10 34.55 -10.53
C LEU A 299 25.49 35.41 -11.62
N VAL A 300 24.28 35.89 -11.40
CA VAL A 300 23.51 36.69 -12.36
C VAL A 300 22.89 37.90 -11.67
N CYS A 301 22.92 39.05 -12.33
CA CYS A 301 22.08 40.21 -12.01
C CYS A 301 21.26 40.61 -13.24
N ASN A 302 19.93 40.65 -13.09
CA ASN A 302 19.00 40.92 -14.19
C ASN A 302 19.14 42.35 -14.73
N GLU A 303 18.86 42.49 -16.03
CA GLU A 303 18.80 43.78 -16.72
C GLU A 303 17.80 44.74 -16.03
N GLY A 304 18.18 46.02 -15.91
CA GLY A 304 17.32 47.08 -15.37
C GLY A 304 16.99 46.95 -13.88
N ALA A 305 17.59 46.03 -13.15
CA ALA A 305 17.44 45.93 -11.70
C ALA A 305 18.19 47.08 -11.00
N GLU A 306 17.54 47.75 -10.03
CA GLU A 306 18.15 48.80 -9.21
C GLU A 306 18.69 48.21 -7.92
N ASN A 307 19.91 48.58 -7.52
CA ASN A 307 20.58 48.05 -6.32
C ASN A 307 20.60 46.51 -6.25
N CYS A 308 20.79 45.84 -7.39
CA CYS A 308 20.87 44.39 -7.45
C CYS A 308 22.28 43.94 -7.05
N SER A 309 22.39 43.07 -6.05
CA SER A 309 23.65 42.49 -5.62
C SER A 309 23.48 41.04 -5.18
N ILE A 310 24.57 40.28 -5.32
CA ILE A 310 24.72 38.95 -4.74
C ILE A 310 26.20 38.71 -4.44
N THR A 311 26.49 38.25 -3.23
CA THR A 311 27.85 37.90 -2.78
C THR A 311 27.92 36.39 -2.57
N LEU A 312 28.93 35.75 -3.15
CA LEU A 312 29.22 34.33 -2.91
C LEU A 312 30.26 34.23 -1.79
N ASP A 313 29.86 33.63 -0.69
CA ASP A 313 30.70 33.49 0.50
C ASP A 313 31.53 32.20 0.47
N ALA A 314 30.92 31.07 0.11
CA ALA A 314 31.58 29.76 0.11
C ALA A 314 30.86 28.76 -0.82
N VAL A 315 31.59 27.74 -1.26
CA VAL A 315 31.06 26.61 -2.05
C VAL A 315 31.47 25.28 -1.41
N ARG A 316 30.54 24.32 -1.32
CA ARG A 316 30.82 22.93 -0.92
C ARG A 316 30.33 22.00 -2.01
N VAL A 317 31.23 21.16 -2.50
CA VAL A 317 30.91 20.09 -3.45
C VAL A 317 30.82 18.78 -2.66
N ARG A 318 29.66 18.13 -2.71
CA ARG A 318 29.41 16.83 -2.08
C ARG A 318 29.35 15.74 -3.14
N GLU A 319 29.82 14.56 -2.78
CA GLU A 319 29.74 13.38 -3.63
C GLU A 319 28.52 12.51 -3.29
N LEU A 320 28.09 11.73 -4.29
CA LEU A 320 27.12 10.65 -4.16
C LEU A 320 27.91 9.33 -4.22
N PRO A 321 28.39 8.80 -3.07
CA PRO A 321 29.34 7.70 -3.05
C PRO A 321 28.81 6.40 -3.65
N ALA A 322 27.54 6.03 -3.42
CA ALA A 322 26.98 4.80 -3.97
C ALA A 322 26.89 4.83 -5.52
N LEU A 323 26.61 5.99 -6.11
CA LEU A 323 26.60 6.18 -7.56
C LEU A 323 28.02 6.34 -8.14
N ASN A 324 28.91 7.10 -7.47
CA ASN A 324 30.27 7.35 -7.96
C ASN A 324 31.18 6.12 -7.82
N ARG A 325 30.92 5.21 -6.86
CA ARG A 325 31.72 3.99 -6.61
C ARG A 325 31.03 2.71 -7.07
N LEU A 326 30.01 2.81 -7.92
CA LEU A 326 29.28 1.64 -8.43
C LEU A 326 30.18 0.69 -9.23
N LEU A 327 31.23 1.23 -9.86
CA LEU A 327 32.19 0.53 -10.69
C LEU A 327 33.61 0.95 -10.33
N ASP A 328 34.59 0.12 -10.70
CA ASP A 328 36.02 0.42 -10.51
C ASP A 328 36.39 1.75 -11.18
N ASP A 329 37.18 2.58 -10.49
CA ASP A 329 37.56 3.94 -10.94
C ASP A 329 38.16 3.96 -12.34
N ASN A 330 38.95 2.94 -12.70
CA ASN A 330 39.59 2.84 -14.02
C ASN A 330 38.56 2.68 -15.16
N VAL A 331 37.51 1.87 -14.95
CA VAL A 331 36.46 1.65 -15.95
C VAL A 331 35.59 2.91 -16.08
N LEU A 332 35.26 3.51 -14.94
CA LEU A 332 34.46 4.73 -14.91
C LEU A 332 35.22 5.90 -15.55
N ALA A 333 36.52 6.05 -15.30
CA ALA A 333 37.34 7.10 -15.89
C ALA A 333 37.48 6.97 -17.41
N ALA A 334 37.59 5.74 -17.93
CA ALA A 334 37.72 5.49 -19.36
C ALA A 334 36.39 5.65 -20.15
N ALA A 335 35.24 5.45 -19.49
CA ALA A 335 33.93 5.48 -20.13
C ALA A 335 33.52 6.90 -20.59
N PRO A 336 33.02 7.07 -21.84
CA PRO A 336 32.52 8.35 -22.32
C PRO A 336 31.14 8.68 -21.73
N ALA A 337 30.87 9.97 -21.56
CA ALA A 337 29.50 10.46 -21.38
C ALA A 337 28.91 10.79 -22.76
N LEU A 338 27.73 10.24 -23.05
CA LEU A 338 27.02 10.40 -24.33
C LEU A 338 25.64 11.06 -24.14
N PRO A 339 25.57 12.32 -23.66
CA PRO A 339 24.30 12.99 -23.36
C PRO A 339 23.53 13.44 -24.61
N GLU A 340 24.18 13.53 -25.77
CA GLU A 340 23.61 14.02 -27.02
C GLU A 340 22.87 12.93 -27.83
N ALA A 341 22.89 11.68 -27.36
CA ALA A 341 22.19 10.58 -28.01
C ALA A 341 20.67 10.82 -28.01
N GLN A 342 20.03 10.66 -29.18
CA GLN A 342 18.60 10.98 -29.34
C GLN A 342 17.66 9.89 -28.83
N SER A 343 18.16 8.66 -28.71
CA SER A 343 17.39 7.52 -28.21
C SER A 343 18.30 6.51 -27.52
N VAL A 344 17.71 5.58 -26.78
CA VAL A 344 18.46 4.47 -26.18
C VAL A 344 19.13 3.58 -27.24
N GLY A 345 18.55 3.44 -28.44
CA GLY A 345 19.14 2.64 -29.52
C GLY A 345 20.38 3.31 -30.14
N ASP A 346 20.33 4.62 -30.32
CA ASP A 346 21.46 5.44 -30.74
C ASP A 346 22.59 5.38 -29.69
N TRP A 347 22.24 5.57 -28.41
CA TRP A 347 23.18 5.46 -27.30
C TRP A 347 23.85 4.07 -27.24
N LEU A 348 23.10 2.98 -27.45
CA LEU A 348 23.66 1.62 -27.50
C LEU A 348 24.66 1.43 -28.65
N THR A 349 24.42 2.08 -29.78
CA THR A 349 25.31 2.02 -30.94
C THR A 349 26.62 2.76 -30.66
N GLN A 350 26.52 3.97 -30.10
CA GLN A 350 27.69 4.79 -29.74
C GLN A 350 28.53 4.17 -28.62
N THR A 351 27.89 3.58 -27.60
CA THR A 351 28.61 2.86 -26.52
C THR A 351 29.34 1.63 -27.02
N ALA A 352 28.77 0.88 -27.97
CA ALA A 352 29.44 -0.26 -28.58
C ALA A 352 30.66 0.17 -29.42
N HIS A 353 30.57 1.31 -30.11
CA HIS A 353 31.68 1.82 -30.94
C HIS A 353 32.87 2.32 -30.11
N THR A 354 32.62 2.76 -28.88
CA THR A 354 33.62 3.29 -27.96
C THR A 354 34.17 2.24 -26.99
N GLN A 355 33.65 1.01 -27.04
CA GLN A 355 34.03 -0.07 -26.13
C GLN A 355 35.49 -0.53 -26.37
N PRO A 356 36.35 -0.53 -25.33
CA PRO A 356 37.67 -1.16 -25.40
C PRO A 356 37.56 -2.67 -25.66
N ALA A 357 38.50 -3.23 -26.42
CA ALA A 357 38.47 -4.63 -26.85
C ALA A 357 38.50 -5.64 -25.69
N ASP A 358 39.07 -5.25 -24.54
CA ASP A 358 39.23 -6.06 -23.33
C ASP A 358 38.16 -5.78 -22.26
N ALA A 359 37.31 -4.77 -22.45
CA ALA A 359 36.27 -4.40 -21.50
C ALA A 359 35.03 -5.29 -21.65
N SER A 360 34.47 -5.78 -20.53
CA SER A 360 33.19 -6.49 -20.54
C SER A 360 32.05 -5.58 -21.00
N THR A 361 31.25 -6.02 -21.97
CA THR A 361 30.15 -5.22 -22.56
C THR A 361 29.17 -4.70 -21.51
N GLU A 362 28.84 -5.51 -20.52
CA GLU A 362 27.90 -5.13 -19.46
C GLU A 362 28.45 -4.02 -18.57
N ARG A 363 29.65 -4.20 -18.00
CA ARG A 363 30.28 -3.17 -17.13
C ARG A 363 30.60 -1.90 -17.91
N TRP A 364 30.98 -2.02 -19.19
CA TRP A 364 31.22 -0.86 -20.04
C TRP A 364 29.95 -0.04 -20.28
N ARG A 365 28.84 -0.71 -20.63
CA ARG A 365 27.55 -0.03 -20.80
C ARG A 365 27.08 0.61 -19.49
N LEU A 366 27.24 -0.08 -18.36
CA LEU A 366 26.91 0.48 -17.06
C LEU A 366 27.75 1.73 -16.75
N ALA A 367 29.07 1.70 -17.02
CA ALA A 367 29.95 2.85 -16.84
C ALA A 367 29.54 4.05 -17.71
N CYS A 368 29.25 3.80 -18.99
CA CYS A 368 28.73 4.82 -19.91
C CYS A 368 27.39 5.38 -19.42
N ALA A 369 26.51 4.54 -18.87
CA ALA A 369 25.19 4.97 -18.40
C ALA A 369 25.33 5.90 -17.18
N VAL A 370 26.15 5.51 -16.20
CA VAL A 370 26.48 6.34 -15.03
C VAL A 370 27.08 7.68 -15.45
N LYS A 371 28.01 7.68 -16.42
CA LYS A 371 28.62 8.92 -16.96
C LYS A 371 27.63 9.79 -17.73
N THR A 372 26.79 9.20 -18.59
CA THR A 372 25.76 9.93 -19.34
C THR A 372 24.72 10.54 -18.41
N LEU A 373 24.26 9.79 -17.41
CA LEU A 373 23.26 10.27 -16.46
C LEU A 373 23.79 11.40 -15.57
N GLY A 374 25.02 11.26 -15.04
CA GLY A 374 25.67 12.33 -14.28
C GLY A 374 26.02 13.56 -15.13
N ALA A 375 26.20 13.37 -16.44
CA ALA A 375 26.40 14.47 -17.38
C ALA A 375 25.13 15.28 -17.70
N GLY A 376 23.93 14.79 -17.34
CA GLY A 376 22.66 15.38 -17.73
C GLY A 376 22.30 15.05 -19.19
N CYS A 377 21.22 14.29 -19.38
CA CYS A 377 20.72 13.86 -20.68
C CYS A 377 19.19 14.04 -20.76
N PRO A 378 18.57 14.01 -21.95
CA PRO A 378 17.11 14.16 -22.07
C PRO A 378 16.34 13.16 -21.20
N ALA A 379 15.20 13.57 -20.66
CA ALA A 379 14.36 12.81 -19.74
C ALA A 379 14.08 11.36 -20.20
N GLU A 380 13.70 11.16 -21.46
CA GLU A 380 13.40 9.84 -22.02
C GLU A 380 14.62 8.90 -22.04
N LEU A 381 15.79 9.45 -22.38
CA LEU A 381 17.04 8.71 -22.34
C LEU A 381 17.42 8.42 -20.88
N ALA A 382 17.32 9.40 -20.00
CA ALA A 382 17.62 9.25 -18.58
C ALA A 382 16.81 8.11 -17.96
N GLN A 383 15.49 8.10 -18.18
CA GLN A 383 14.60 7.03 -17.73
C GLN A 383 15.04 5.66 -18.24
N SER A 384 15.32 5.56 -19.54
CA SER A 384 15.75 4.31 -20.18
C SER A 384 17.09 3.81 -19.63
N LEU A 385 18.02 4.72 -19.34
CA LEU A 385 19.33 4.41 -18.78
C LEU A 385 19.22 3.99 -17.30
N ILE A 386 18.34 4.61 -16.53
CA ILE A 386 18.08 4.22 -15.13
C ILE A 386 17.47 2.82 -15.09
N ASP A 387 16.44 2.54 -15.90
CA ASP A 387 15.82 1.21 -15.93
C ASP A 387 16.82 0.14 -16.37
N ARG A 388 17.71 0.44 -17.33
CA ARG A 388 18.81 -0.45 -17.73
C ARG A 388 19.86 -0.63 -16.65
N MET A 389 20.24 0.44 -15.96
CA MET A 389 21.16 0.40 -14.82
C MET A 389 20.60 -0.53 -13.75
N LEU A 390 19.35 -0.33 -13.34
CA LEU A 390 18.66 -1.12 -12.33
C LEU A 390 18.42 -2.59 -12.74
N ALA A 391 18.27 -2.86 -14.04
CA ALA A 391 18.13 -4.21 -14.58
C ALA A 391 19.47 -4.91 -14.88
N SER A 392 20.61 -4.25 -14.62
CA SER A 392 21.93 -4.80 -14.92
C SER A 392 22.24 -6.02 -14.03
N PRO A 393 22.57 -7.20 -14.60
CA PRO A 393 22.98 -8.38 -13.83
C PRO A 393 24.13 -8.12 -12.84
N TYR A 394 25.02 -7.17 -13.15
CA TYR A 394 26.09 -6.71 -12.27
C TYR A 394 25.57 -6.23 -10.92
N LEU A 395 24.41 -5.56 -10.87
CA LEU A 395 23.84 -5.13 -9.59
C LEU A 395 23.42 -6.30 -8.70
N SER A 396 23.13 -7.46 -9.28
CA SER A 396 22.85 -8.67 -8.50
C SER A 396 24.09 -9.18 -7.75
N SER A 397 25.30 -8.76 -8.15
CA SER A 397 26.54 -9.06 -7.42
C SER A 397 26.76 -8.16 -6.20
N LEU A 398 26.08 -7.01 -6.14
CA LEU A 398 26.14 -6.10 -5.00
C LEU A 398 25.32 -6.62 -3.82
N THR A 399 25.76 -6.27 -2.62
CA THR A 399 25.00 -6.49 -1.41
C THR A 399 23.67 -5.75 -1.46
N VAL A 400 22.72 -6.21 -0.66
CA VAL A 400 21.40 -5.60 -0.55
C VAL A 400 21.49 -4.16 -0.01
N ASP A 401 22.43 -3.90 0.92
CA ASP A 401 22.68 -2.56 1.47
C ASP A 401 23.32 -1.61 0.45
N GLU A 402 24.26 -2.07 -0.37
CA GLU A 402 24.84 -1.26 -1.46
C GLU A 402 23.77 -0.86 -2.48
N ARG A 403 22.87 -1.80 -2.84
CA ARG A 403 21.74 -1.52 -3.73
C ARG A 403 20.76 -0.53 -3.11
N LEU A 404 20.48 -0.65 -1.81
CA LEU A 404 19.62 0.30 -1.10
C LEU A 404 20.25 1.70 -1.03
N ALA A 405 21.56 1.79 -0.76
CA ALA A 405 22.29 3.06 -0.78
C ALA A 405 22.26 3.72 -2.17
N MET A 406 22.44 2.93 -3.24
CA MET A 406 22.30 3.39 -4.61
C MET A 406 20.89 3.92 -4.90
N LEU A 407 19.83 3.21 -4.47
CA LEU A 407 18.44 3.68 -4.64
C LEU A 407 18.17 4.98 -3.87
N ASN A 408 18.76 5.15 -2.68
CA ASN A 408 18.62 6.37 -1.89
C ASN A 408 19.28 7.58 -2.61
N GLU A 409 20.47 7.39 -3.17
CA GLU A 409 21.14 8.47 -3.93
C GLU A 409 20.44 8.74 -5.26
N LEU A 410 19.95 7.71 -5.94
CA LEU A 410 19.17 7.85 -7.17
C LEU A 410 17.88 8.66 -6.92
N ALA A 411 17.26 8.53 -5.75
CA ALA A 411 16.09 9.32 -5.37
C ALA A 411 16.36 10.82 -5.30
N LEU A 412 17.61 11.24 -5.03
CA LEU A 412 18.00 12.66 -4.97
C LEU A 412 18.19 13.29 -6.36
N VAL A 413 18.58 12.47 -7.34
CA VAL A 413 19.00 12.94 -8.68
C VAL A 413 18.03 12.58 -9.79
N THR A 414 16.88 12.00 -9.45
CA THR A 414 15.83 11.65 -10.41
C THR A 414 14.57 12.46 -10.15
N ASN A 415 13.80 12.70 -11.20
CA ASN A 415 12.53 13.39 -11.08
C ASN A 415 11.34 12.42 -11.04
N PRO A 416 10.81 12.05 -9.86
CA PRO A 416 9.60 11.25 -9.80
C PRO A 416 8.34 11.96 -10.34
N TRP A 417 8.38 13.27 -10.63
CA TRP A 417 7.27 13.98 -11.28
C TRP A 417 7.07 13.62 -12.74
N GLN A 418 8.12 13.20 -13.43
CA GLN A 418 8.07 12.90 -14.85
C GLN A 418 7.46 11.51 -15.06
N GLY A 419 6.14 11.43 -14.87
CA GLY A 419 5.36 10.55 -15.73
C GLY A 419 5.41 11.13 -17.14
N LEU A 420 5.93 10.35 -18.10
CA LEU A 420 5.61 10.58 -19.50
C LEU A 420 4.07 10.61 -19.66
N PRO A 421 3.52 11.28 -20.69
CA PRO A 421 2.08 11.31 -20.98
C PRO A 421 1.41 9.92 -20.97
N ASP A 422 2.22 8.87 -21.16
CA ASP A 422 1.85 7.46 -21.25
C ASP A 422 1.81 6.73 -19.89
N GLY A 423 2.04 7.42 -18.77
CA GLY A 423 2.03 6.83 -17.42
C GLY A 423 3.30 6.08 -17.01
N ARG A 424 4.39 6.16 -17.80
CA ARG A 424 5.70 5.54 -17.53
C ARG A 424 6.60 6.42 -16.63
N ALA A 425 6.08 6.87 -15.49
CA ALA A 425 6.95 7.48 -14.49
C ALA A 425 7.95 6.44 -13.96
N LEU A 426 9.17 6.86 -13.62
CA LEU A 426 10.06 6.03 -12.78
C LEU A 426 9.27 5.67 -11.52
N ASN A 427 8.80 4.42 -11.42
CA ASN A 427 8.20 3.93 -10.19
C ASN A 427 9.32 3.56 -9.21
N LEU A 428 10.11 4.56 -8.82
CA LEU A 428 11.22 4.40 -7.90
C LEU A 428 10.78 3.71 -6.59
N PRO A 429 9.61 4.02 -6.00
CA PRO A 429 9.10 3.28 -4.85
C PRO A 429 8.91 1.77 -5.11
N GLN A 430 8.48 1.38 -6.32
CA GLN A 430 8.42 -0.04 -6.70
C GLN A 430 9.79 -0.69 -6.71
N ARG A 431 10.87 0.04 -7.04
CA ARG A 431 12.24 -0.51 -7.02
C ARG A 431 12.72 -0.86 -5.61
N TYR A 432 12.28 -0.10 -4.61
CA TYR A 432 12.49 -0.48 -3.20
C TYR A 432 11.74 -1.78 -2.86
N VAL A 433 10.49 -1.90 -3.32
CA VAL A 433 9.68 -3.12 -3.10
C VAL A 433 10.32 -4.33 -3.80
N ASP A 434 10.72 -4.19 -5.05
CA ASP A 434 11.38 -5.25 -5.82
C ASP A 434 12.66 -5.72 -5.12
N LEU A 435 13.48 -4.79 -4.60
CA LEU A 435 14.69 -5.11 -3.85
C LEU A 435 14.38 -5.87 -2.55
N ALA A 436 13.35 -5.44 -1.83
CA ALA A 436 12.91 -6.11 -0.60
C ALA A 436 12.33 -7.51 -0.88
N GLN A 437 11.63 -7.71 -2.00
CA GLN A 437 11.15 -9.02 -2.42
C GLN A 437 12.32 -9.97 -2.75
N GLN A 438 13.35 -9.47 -3.44
CA GLN A 438 14.57 -10.24 -3.72
C GLN A 438 15.34 -10.58 -2.43
N ALA A 439 15.44 -9.63 -1.49
CA ALA A 439 16.02 -9.88 -0.18
C ALA A 439 15.25 -10.97 0.59
N ALA A 440 13.92 -10.91 0.57
CA ALA A 440 13.08 -11.94 1.20
C ALA A 440 13.32 -13.34 0.60
N GLN A 441 13.45 -13.42 -0.73
CA GLN A 441 13.74 -14.68 -1.44
C GLN A 441 15.13 -15.26 -1.11
N THR A 442 16.05 -14.42 -0.64
CA THR A 442 17.44 -14.80 -0.31
C THR A 442 17.68 -14.92 1.20
N GLY A 443 16.63 -14.82 2.02
CA GLY A 443 16.67 -15.11 3.47
C GLY A 443 16.46 -13.92 4.40
N GLU A 444 16.15 -12.72 3.90
CA GLU A 444 15.77 -11.59 4.77
C GLU A 444 14.41 -11.87 5.44
N SER A 445 14.43 -11.95 6.78
CA SER A 445 13.25 -12.26 7.60
C SER A 445 12.30 -11.06 7.75
N GLN A 446 12.79 -9.82 7.58
CA GLN A 446 12.06 -8.57 7.82
C GLN A 446 12.07 -7.60 6.63
N PRO A 447 11.63 -8.05 5.44
CA PRO A 447 11.80 -7.30 4.21
C PRO A 447 11.03 -5.97 4.17
N TRP A 448 9.85 -5.87 4.80
CA TRP A 448 9.11 -4.62 4.86
C TRP A 448 9.76 -3.66 5.87
N THR A 449 10.05 -4.13 7.08
CA THR A 449 10.66 -3.30 8.13
C THR A 449 12.02 -2.75 7.70
N TRP A 450 12.82 -3.56 7.02
CA TRP A 450 14.12 -3.17 6.47
C TRP A 450 14.00 -2.01 5.47
N VAL A 451 13.14 -2.15 4.44
CA VAL A 451 13.08 -1.16 3.35
C VAL A 451 12.27 0.09 3.70
N ARG A 452 11.27 -0.05 4.58
CA ARG A 452 10.31 1.01 4.94
C ARG A 452 11.01 2.29 5.38
N ALA A 453 12.03 2.19 6.23
CA ALA A 453 12.70 3.36 6.79
C ALA A 453 13.35 4.21 5.69
N SER A 454 14.04 3.57 4.74
CA SER A 454 14.65 4.25 3.60
C SER A 454 13.58 4.86 2.70
N LEU A 455 12.59 4.06 2.30
CA LEU A 455 11.49 4.47 1.43
C LEU A 455 10.73 5.70 1.98
N MET A 456 10.33 5.67 3.26
CA MET A 456 9.55 6.75 3.87
C MET A 456 10.37 8.00 4.19
N ARG A 457 11.71 7.92 4.21
CA ARG A 457 12.60 9.05 4.46
C ARG A 457 13.08 9.73 3.19
N GLN A 458 12.89 9.12 2.03
CA GLN A 458 13.35 9.71 0.78
C GLN A 458 12.64 11.04 0.51
N PRO A 459 13.37 12.08 0.07
CA PRO A 459 12.79 13.30 -0.45
C PRO A 459 12.28 13.05 -1.88
N ALA A 460 11.30 12.16 -2.03
CA ALA A 460 10.73 11.77 -3.31
C ALA A 460 9.36 12.44 -3.47
N LEU A 461 9.27 13.40 -4.39
CA LEU A 461 8.01 14.03 -4.76
C LEU A 461 7.22 13.13 -5.73
N LEU A 462 6.48 12.17 -5.20
CA LEU A 462 5.72 11.19 -5.99
C LEU A 462 4.37 11.76 -6.47
N ARG A 463 4.06 11.61 -7.76
CA ARG A 463 2.68 11.74 -8.25
C ARG A 463 2.00 10.37 -8.32
N GLY A 464 0.75 10.29 -7.86
CA GLY A 464 -0.08 9.08 -7.97
C GLY A 464 -0.16 8.26 -6.69
N GLN A 465 -1.10 7.32 -6.62
CA GLN A 465 -1.34 6.50 -5.42
C GLN A 465 -0.23 5.46 -5.25
N TYR A 466 0.85 5.82 -4.55
CA TYR A 466 1.80 4.84 -4.03
C TYR A 466 1.31 4.30 -2.68
N ARG A 467 1.51 3.00 -2.44
CA ARG A 467 1.22 2.35 -1.16
C ARG A 467 2.53 1.99 -0.48
N SER A 468 2.85 2.63 0.64
CA SER A 468 4.02 2.25 1.45
C SER A 468 3.79 0.99 2.27
N LEU A 469 2.53 0.57 2.38
CA LEU A 469 2.11 -0.71 2.94
C LEU A 469 1.94 -1.73 1.81
N ASP A 470 3.05 -2.31 1.35
CA ASP A 470 3.05 -3.38 0.34
C ASP A 470 2.56 -4.70 0.96
N PRO A 471 1.42 -5.27 0.52
CA PRO A 471 0.87 -6.47 1.13
C PRO A 471 1.78 -7.69 1.01
N ALA A 472 2.55 -7.82 -0.08
CA ALA A 472 3.39 -9.00 -0.30
C ALA A 472 4.57 -9.01 0.69
N LEU A 473 5.24 -7.87 0.87
CA LEU A 473 6.33 -7.74 1.85
C LEU A 473 5.81 -7.93 3.29
N ILE A 474 4.67 -7.33 3.61
CA ILE A 474 4.05 -7.44 4.94
C ILE A 474 3.68 -8.89 5.24
N HIS A 475 3.06 -9.59 4.29
CA HIS A 475 2.69 -11.00 4.48
C HIS A 475 3.93 -11.89 4.64
N ALA A 476 4.97 -11.70 3.83
CA ALA A 476 6.21 -12.44 3.96
C ALA A 476 6.83 -12.25 5.35
N GLU A 477 6.93 -11.01 5.82
CA GLU A 477 7.48 -10.70 7.15
C GLU A 477 6.63 -11.28 8.29
N ILE A 478 5.30 -11.17 8.22
CA ILE A 478 4.39 -11.76 9.21
C ILE A 478 4.59 -13.28 9.29
N LEU A 479 4.65 -13.97 8.14
CA LEU A 479 4.79 -15.41 8.07
C LEU A 479 6.17 -15.87 8.58
N ASN A 480 7.24 -15.18 8.20
CA ASN A 480 8.60 -15.48 8.66
C ASN A 480 8.70 -15.34 10.19
N LEU A 481 8.24 -14.22 10.75
CA LEU A 481 8.28 -13.99 12.19
C LEU A 481 7.41 -14.98 12.97
N ALA A 482 6.26 -15.37 12.41
CA ALA A 482 5.39 -16.38 13.02
C ALA A 482 6.01 -17.79 12.98
N GLN A 483 6.59 -18.17 11.84
CA GLN A 483 7.26 -19.47 11.66
C GLN A 483 8.49 -19.61 12.58
N ASP A 484 9.28 -18.54 12.71
CA ASP A 484 10.46 -18.51 13.58
C ASP A 484 10.12 -18.26 15.06
N ARG A 485 8.82 -18.14 15.40
CA ARG A 485 8.33 -17.88 16.76
C ARG A 485 8.89 -16.61 17.40
N ARG A 486 9.18 -15.59 16.59
CA ARG A 486 9.70 -14.27 17.02
C ARG A 486 8.55 -13.36 17.44
N TRP A 487 7.85 -13.75 18.50
CA TRP A 487 6.57 -13.17 18.91
C TRP A 487 6.61 -11.69 19.31
N GLU A 488 7.68 -11.26 19.99
CA GLU A 488 7.85 -9.84 20.36
C GLU A 488 7.93 -8.95 19.12
N GLU A 489 8.68 -9.40 18.11
CA GLU A 489 8.89 -8.69 16.86
C GLU A 489 7.62 -8.69 16.02
N LEU A 490 6.87 -9.79 16.00
CA LEU A 490 5.56 -9.88 15.36
C LEU A 490 4.56 -8.89 16.00
N ALA A 491 4.50 -8.82 17.34
CA ALA A 491 3.65 -7.86 18.03
C ALA A 491 4.03 -6.40 17.70
N ARG A 492 5.34 -6.12 17.64
CA ARG A 492 5.88 -4.80 17.26
C ARG A 492 5.54 -4.43 15.82
N LEU A 493 5.66 -5.37 14.88
CA LEU A 493 5.27 -5.20 13.49
C LEU A 493 3.78 -4.86 13.37
N CYS A 494 2.90 -5.64 13.99
CA CYS A 494 1.46 -5.37 13.97
C CYS A 494 1.12 -3.99 14.53
N ALA A 495 1.81 -3.54 15.59
CA ALA A 495 1.66 -2.19 16.12
C ALA A 495 2.10 -1.11 15.11
N GLN A 496 3.23 -1.31 14.43
CA GLN A 496 3.72 -0.39 13.40
C GLN A 496 2.77 -0.32 12.20
N LEU A 497 2.29 -1.46 11.70
CA LEU A 497 1.32 -1.51 10.59
C LEU A 497 0.04 -0.76 10.94
N ARG A 498 -0.49 -0.98 12.16
CA ARG A 498 -1.67 -0.27 12.65
C ARG A 498 -1.45 1.24 12.75
N TYR A 499 -0.27 1.65 13.22
CA TYR A 499 0.10 3.07 13.32
C TYR A 499 0.11 3.74 11.94
N PHE A 500 0.79 3.17 10.96
CA PHE A 500 0.88 3.75 9.61
C PHE A 500 -0.42 3.65 8.82
N ALA A 501 -1.22 2.60 9.02
CA ALA A 501 -2.54 2.50 8.40
C ALA A 501 -3.54 3.56 8.90
N GLY A 502 -3.30 4.18 10.06
CA GLY A 502 -4.16 5.22 10.68
C GLY A 502 -5.53 4.75 11.15
N SER A 503 -6.03 3.61 10.66
CA SER A 503 -7.30 3.01 11.06
C SER A 503 -7.29 1.48 10.94
N ASP A 504 -8.01 0.80 11.84
CA ASP A 504 -8.21 -0.65 11.78
C ASP A 504 -8.90 -1.10 10.49
N ASN A 505 -9.65 -0.22 9.80
CA ASN A 505 -10.30 -0.55 8.54
C ASN A 505 -9.29 -0.58 7.40
N HIS A 506 -8.48 0.48 7.26
CA HIS A 506 -7.46 0.53 6.23
C HIS A 506 -6.39 -0.55 6.45
N LEU A 507 -6.04 -0.83 7.72
CA LEU A 507 -5.13 -1.94 8.06
C LEU A 507 -5.63 -3.28 7.49
N ARG A 508 -6.93 -3.56 7.56
CA ARG A 508 -7.49 -4.82 7.03
C ARG A 508 -7.48 -4.88 5.50
N GLU A 509 -7.51 -3.72 4.83
CA GLU A 509 -7.42 -3.66 3.37
C GLU A 509 -5.99 -3.91 2.88
N VAL A 510 -4.99 -3.37 3.57
CA VAL A 510 -3.58 -3.41 3.15
C VAL A 510 -2.76 -4.54 3.79
N ALA A 511 -3.16 -5.01 4.98
CA ALA A 511 -2.49 -6.06 5.74
C ALA A 511 -3.53 -6.98 6.43
N PRO A 512 -4.33 -7.75 5.66
CA PRO A 512 -5.42 -8.58 6.19
C PRO A 512 -4.97 -9.64 7.21
N LEU A 513 -3.68 -10.04 7.20
CA LEU A 513 -3.12 -10.98 8.17
C LEU A 513 -2.69 -10.34 9.49
N ALA A 514 -2.53 -9.01 9.57
CA ALA A 514 -2.09 -8.33 10.79
C ALA A 514 -3.01 -8.60 12.01
N PRO A 515 -4.35 -8.66 11.85
CA PRO A 515 -5.25 -9.08 12.93
C PRO A 515 -4.98 -10.47 13.49
N TRP A 516 -4.77 -11.46 12.63
CA TRP A 516 -4.43 -12.82 13.00
C TRP A 516 -3.06 -12.87 13.70
N ALA A 517 -2.05 -12.26 13.09
CA ALA A 517 -0.69 -12.21 13.61
C ALA A 517 -0.59 -11.59 15.01
N ALA A 518 -1.32 -10.49 15.27
CA ALA A 518 -1.32 -9.91 16.60
C ALA A 518 -2.05 -10.79 17.62
N SER A 519 -3.09 -11.53 17.21
CA SER A 519 -3.73 -12.52 18.09
C SER A 519 -2.78 -13.67 18.42
N LEU A 520 -1.96 -14.11 17.47
CA LEU A 520 -0.98 -15.16 17.67
C LEU A 520 0.10 -14.72 18.67
N ALA A 521 0.66 -13.52 18.51
CA ALA A 521 1.62 -12.96 19.46
C ALA A 521 1.02 -12.76 20.86
N GLN A 522 -0.24 -12.31 20.95
CA GLN A 522 -0.92 -12.14 22.23
C GLN A 522 -1.07 -13.45 23.01
N ARG A 523 -1.29 -14.59 22.34
CA ARG A 523 -1.33 -15.91 23.03
C ARG A 523 -0.05 -16.25 23.75
N GLN A 524 1.06 -15.78 23.19
CA GLN A 524 2.40 -16.04 23.72
C GLN A 524 2.78 -15.01 24.80
N GLY A 525 1.84 -14.17 25.23
CA GLY A 525 2.03 -13.14 26.26
C GLY A 525 2.55 -11.80 25.74
N TYR A 526 2.66 -11.61 24.42
CA TYR A 526 3.15 -10.37 23.83
C TYR A 526 1.99 -9.49 23.38
N GLU A 527 1.64 -8.49 24.19
CA GLU A 527 0.60 -7.52 23.85
C GLU A 527 1.14 -6.34 23.03
N SER A 528 0.29 -5.84 22.13
CA SER A 528 0.58 -4.60 21.40
C SER A 528 0.48 -3.40 22.34
N SER A 529 1.45 -2.47 22.24
CA SER A 529 1.44 -1.20 22.98
C SER A 529 0.29 -0.26 22.59
N ILE A 530 -0.44 -0.53 21.50
CA ILE A 530 -1.55 0.28 20.99
C ILE A 530 -2.91 -0.26 21.50
N GLY A 531 -2.88 -1.19 22.45
CA GLY A 531 -4.07 -1.86 22.97
C GLY A 531 -4.71 -2.82 21.96
N PRO A 532 -5.79 -3.52 22.32
CA PRO A 532 -6.38 -4.54 21.46
C PRO A 532 -6.97 -3.94 20.18
N MET A 533 -6.84 -4.65 19.06
CA MET A 533 -7.56 -4.30 17.83
C MET A 533 -9.07 -4.47 18.05
N ARG A 534 -9.88 -3.61 17.43
CA ARG A 534 -11.34 -3.73 17.54
C ARG A 534 -11.78 -5.09 17.02
N ARG A 535 -12.34 -5.92 17.91
CA ARG A 535 -12.98 -7.18 17.56
C ARG A 535 -14.18 -6.90 16.65
N LEU A 536 -14.19 -7.53 15.48
CA LEU A 536 -15.39 -7.57 14.64
C LEU A 536 -16.45 -8.44 15.32
N ALA A 537 -17.72 -8.14 15.05
CA ALA A 537 -18.80 -9.07 15.36
C ALA A 537 -18.47 -10.46 14.77
N SER A 538 -18.86 -11.54 15.43
CA SER A 538 -18.58 -12.93 15.05
C SER A 538 -18.77 -13.18 13.55
N ASP A 539 -19.85 -12.64 12.99
CA ASP A 539 -20.28 -12.88 11.60
C ASP A 539 -19.44 -12.13 10.56
N TRP A 540 -18.56 -11.22 11.01
CA TRP A 540 -17.67 -10.40 10.20
C TRP A 540 -16.20 -10.77 10.41
N ARG A 541 -15.90 -11.76 11.25
CA ARG A 541 -14.53 -12.23 11.47
C ARG A 541 -14.05 -12.95 10.23
N HIS A 542 -12.79 -12.72 9.86
CA HIS A 542 -12.15 -13.51 8.82
C HIS A 542 -12.18 -14.99 9.24
N PRO A 543 -12.41 -15.97 8.34
CA PRO A 543 -12.46 -17.40 8.70
C PRO A 543 -11.15 -17.94 9.30
N LEU A 544 -10.06 -17.17 9.25
CA LEU A 544 -8.77 -17.45 9.91
C LEU A 544 -8.65 -16.81 11.30
N VAL A 545 -9.66 -16.07 11.78
CA VAL A 545 -9.68 -15.55 13.16
C VAL A 545 -10.16 -16.67 14.05
N GLU A 546 -9.25 -17.18 14.86
CA GLU A 546 -9.48 -18.32 15.72
C GLU A 546 -10.39 -17.93 16.89
N ASP A 547 -11.55 -18.57 16.99
CA ASP A 547 -12.52 -18.35 18.07
C ASP A 547 -12.29 -19.38 19.18
N PHE A 548 -11.50 -19.03 20.19
CA PHE A 548 -11.23 -19.93 21.31
C PHE A 548 -12.41 -19.98 22.27
N SER A 549 -12.88 -21.20 22.54
CA SER A 549 -13.85 -21.44 23.59
C SER A 549 -13.16 -21.95 24.84
N LYS A 550 -13.26 -21.17 25.92
CA LYS A 550 -12.75 -21.57 27.25
C LYS A 550 -13.46 -22.82 27.75
N ASP A 551 -14.76 -22.91 27.49
CA ASP A 551 -15.59 -24.04 27.90
C ASP A 551 -15.17 -25.31 27.14
N ALA A 552 -14.95 -25.19 25.82
CA ALA A 552 -14.41 -26.27 24.99
C ALA A 552 -13.02 -26.74 25.46
N TYR A 553 -12.14 -25.80 25.83
CA TYR A 553 -10.80 -26.11 26.32
C TYR A 553 -10.84 -26.90 27.64
N ASN A 554 -11.64 -26.45 28.61
CA ASN A 554 -11.74 -27.13 29.91
C ASN A 554 -12.24 -28.57 29.75
N VAL A 555 -13.31 -28.75 28.96
CA VAL A 555 -13.89 -30.08 28.71
C VAL A 555 -12.91 -31.00 27.99
N MET A 556 -12.22 -30.50 26.97
CA MET A 556 -11.25 -31.32 26.23
C MET A 556 -9.98 -31.63 27.04
N ALA A 557 -9.58 -30.76 27.97
CA ALA A 557 -8.49 -31.04 28.89
C ALA A 557 -8.85 -32.15 29.90
N GLU A 558 -10.06 -32.11 30.47
CA GLU A 558 -10.57 -33.18 31.34
C GLU A 558 -10.76 -34.51 30.60
N PHE A 559 -11.26 -34.43 29.36
CA PHE A 559 -11.39 -35.58 28.48
C PHE A 559 -10.02 -36.21 28.17
N GLN A 560 -9.01 -35.41 27.82
CA GLN A 560 -7.67 -35.91 27.57
C GLN A 560 -7.04 -36.52 28.83
N ALA A 561 -7.20 -35.91 30.00
CA ALA A 561 -6.74 -36.49 31.27
C ALA A 561 -7.38 -37.87 31.54
N SER A 562 -8.64 -38.05 31.15
CA SER A 562 -9.34 -39.33 31.23
C SER A 562 -8.78 -40.36 30.24
N LEU A 563 -8.36 -39.93 29.04
CA LEU A 563 -7.68 -40.80 28.07
C LEU A 563 -6.27 -41.20 28.55
N ASP A 564 -5.49 -40.25 29.06
CA ASP A 564 -4.12 -40.48 29.53
C ASP A 564 -4.10 -41.44 30.73
N SER A 565 -5.12 -41.38 31.58
CA SER A 565 -5.34 -42.32 32.70
C SER A 565 -6.00 -43.64 32.29
N LYS A 566 -6.30 -43.84 31.00
CA LYS A 566 -7.02 -45.01 30.45
C LYS A 566 -8.41 -45.23 31.07
N SER A 567 -9.04 -44.16 31.55
CA SER A 567 -10.38 -44.18 32.15
C SER A 567 -11.46 -44.02 31.07
N PHE A 568 -11.51 -44.96 30.12
CA PHE A 568 -12.36 -44.86 28.92
C PHE A 568 -13.87 -44.78 29.21
N ASP A 569 -14.30 -45.32 30.34
CA ASP A 569 -15.68 -45.19 30.83
C ASP A 569 -16.07 -43.76 31.16
N ASP A 570 -15.17 -43.02 31.81
CA ASP A 570 -15.41 -41.63 32.20
C ASP A 570 -15.25 -40.70 30.99
N ALA A 571 -14.27 -40.97 30.13
CA ALA A 571 -14.11 -40.31 28.84
C ALA A 571 -15.39 -40.46 27.95
N ALA A 572 -15.98 -41.65 27.89
CA ALA A 572 -17.22 -41.88 27.14
C ALA A 572 -18.43 -41.16 27.77
N LYS A 573 -18.52 -41.08 29.11
CA LYS A 573 -19.56 -40.28 29.79
C LYS A 573 -19.44 -38.80 29.46
N MET A 574 -18.23 -38.26 29.49
CA MET A 574 -17.96 -36.85 29.18
C MET A 574 -18.43 -36.49 27.76
N ILE A 575 -18.11 -37.31 26.76
CA ILE A 575 -18.59 -37.12 25.39
C ILE A 575 -20.13 -37.16 25.33
N ALA A 576 -20.76 -38.16 25.98
CA ALA A 576 -22.22 -38.32 25.96
C ALA A 576 -22.98 -37.21 26.71
N SER A 577 -22.29 -36.40 27.51
CA SER A 577 -22.84 -35.28 28.27
C SER A 577 -22.49 -33.88 27.74
N LEU A 578 -21.79 -33.76 26.60
CA LEU A 578 -21.37 -32.48 26.03
C LEU A 578 -22.55 -31.51 25.84
N ASP A 579 -22.43 -30.28 26.35
CA ASP A 579 -23.42 -29.23 26.12
C ASP A 579 -23.24 -28.63 24.71
N PRO A 580 -24.33 -28.34 23.96
CA PRO A 580 -24.26 -27.61 22.69
C PRO A 580 -23.37 -26.36 22.71
N ARG A 581 -23.29 -25.65 23.84
CA ARG A 581 -22.46 -24.44 24.02
C ARG A 581 -20.96 -24.76 24.06
N GLU A 582 -20.58 -25.96 24.49
CA GLU A 582 -19.19 -26.42 24.56
C GLU A 582 -18.65 -26.84 23.18
N LEU A 583 -19.53 -27.03 22.19
CA LEU A 583 -19.17 -27.47 20.84
C LEU A 583 -18.71 -26.32 19.91
N GLY A 584 -18.82 -25.08 20.37
CA GLY A 584 -18.39 -23.90 19.61
C GLY A 584 -16.90 -23.60 19.78
N GLY A 585 -16.25 -23.15 18.70
CA GLY A 585 -14.87 -22.64 18.72
C GLY A 585 -13.78 -23.66 18.36
N LEU A 586 -12.53 -23.20 18.45
CA LEU A 586 -11.30 -23.96 18.20
C LEU A 586 -10.49 -24.08 19.50
N LEU A 587 -9.76 -25.19 19.64
CA LEU A 587 -8.83 -25.44 20.74
C LEU A 587 -7.52 -26.05 20.21
N PRO A 588 -6.39 -25.91 20.92
CA PRO A 588 -5.15 -26.61 20.57
C PRO A 588 -5.35 -28.12 20.56
N SER A 589 -4.79 -28.78 19.54
CA SER A 589 -4.67 -30.23 19.52
C SER A 589 -3.72 -30.66 20.64
N THR A 590 -4.05 -31.79 21.27
CA THR A 590 -3.25 -32.34 22.36
C THR A 590 -1.91 -32.93 21.89
N SER A 591 -1.81 -33.26 20.59
CA SER A 591 -0.57 -33.77 19.97
C SER A 591 0.32 -32.68 19.38
N ASP A 592 -0.26 -31.53 19.05
CA ASP A 592 0.41 -30.40 18.41
C ASP A 592 -0.29 -29.11 18.83
N SER A 593 0.36 -28.31 19.68
CA SER A 593 -0.21 -27.08 20.20
C SER A 593 -0.42 -26.00 19.13
N ASP A 594 0.24 -26.13 17.98
CA ASP A 594 0.11 -25.20 16.86
C ASP A 594 -1.04 -25.61 15.91
N LEU A 595 -1.57 -26.83 16.04
CA LEU A 595 -2.75 -27.30 15.32
C LEU A 595 -4.00 -26.99 16.13
N LEU A 596 -4.93 -26.23 15.56
CA LEU A 596 -6.23 -25.98 16.18
C LEU A 596 -7.30 -26.92 15.64
N VAL A 597 -8.07 -27.52 16.54
CA VAL A 597 -9.14 -28.46 16.22
C VAL A 597 -10.45 -28.01 16.85
N SER A 598 -11.56 -28.35 16.22
CA SER A 598 -12.89 -28.25 16.85
C SER A 598 -13.09 -29.40 17.84
N VAL A 599 -13.96 -29.25 18.85
CA VAL A 599 -14.31 -30.34 19.78
C VAL A 599 -14.73 -31.62 19.04
N PRO A 600 -15.61 -31.59 18.01
CA PRO A 600 -15.95 -32.78 17.23
C PRO A 600 -14.75 -33.44 16.56
N THR A 601 -13.85 -32.65 15.98
CA THR A 601 -12.62 -33.17 15.35
C THR A 601 -11.69 -33.80 16.39
N GLY A 602 -11.55 -33.19 17.56
CA GLY A 602 -10.78 -33.71 18.68
C GLY A 602 -11.30 -35.06 19.19
N VAL A 603 -12.62 -35.17 19.41
CA VAL A 603 -13.28 -36.41 19.83
C VAL A 603 -13.13 -37.51 18.78
N ALA A 604 -13.36 -37.20 17.50
CA ALA A 604 -13.20 -38.18 16.42
C ALA A 604 -11.75 -38.67 16.29
N ALA A 605 -10.77 -37.76 16.36
CA ALA A 605 -9.35 -38.11 16.33
C ALA A 605 -8.93 -38.94 17.56
N ALA A 606 -9.55 -38.71 18.72
CA ALA A 606 -9.32 -39.53 19.91
C ALA A 606 -9.91 -40.95 19.76
N MET A 607 -11.13 -41.08 19.24
CA MET A 607 -11.75 -42.40 18.98
C MET A 607 -10.99 -43.23 17.93
N GLN A 608 -10.38 -42.58 16.94
CA GLN A 608 -9.52 -43.26 15.96
C GLN A 608 -8.19 -43.72 16.57
N ARG A 609 -7.62 -42.93 17.48
CA ARG A 609 -6.35 -43.26 18.17
C ARG A 609 -6.53 -44.32 19.25
N GLU A 610 -7.68 -44.33 19.93
CA GLU A 610 -7.97 -45.22 21.07
C GLU A 610 -9.20 -46.11 20.78
N PRO A 611 -9.04 -47.28 20.13
CA PRO A 611 -10.15 -48.17 19.79
C PRO A 611 -10.99 -48.63 20.99
N GLU A 612 -10.39 -48.73 22.17
CA GLU A 612 -11.08 -49.13 23.41
C GLU A 612 -12.16 -48.11 23.83
N LEU A 613 -11.94 -46.81 23.59
CA LEU A 613 -12.93 -45.76 23.81
C LEU A 613 -14.15 -45.96 22.90
N ALA A 614 -13.91 -46.25 21.61
CA ALA A 614 -14.97 -46.50 20.65
C ALA A 614 -15.80 -47.74 21.04
N ASP A 615 -15.16 -48.78 21.56
CA ASP A 615 -15.83 -49.98 22.07
C ASP A 615 -16.70 -49.72 23.30
N VAL A 616 -16.25 -48.87 24.23
CA VAL A 616 -17.06 -48.45 25.38
C VAL A 616 -18.26 -47.65 24.90
N MET A 617 -18.07 -46.70 23.99
CA MET A 617 -19.14 -45.87 23.44
C MET A 617 -20.21 -46.73 22.76
N ARG A 618 -19.81 -47.69 21.92
CA ARG A 618 -20.73 -48.64 21.26
C ARG A 618 -21.48 -49.53 22.24
N ARG A 619 -20.79 -50.10 23.24
CA ARG A 619 -21.42 -51.07 24.16
C ARG A 619 -22.34 -50.42 25.18
N LYS A 620 -21.95 -49.28 25.76
CA LYS A 620 -22.67 -48.67 26.90
C LYS A 620 -23.61 -47.53 26.51
N PHE A 621 -23.31 -46.78 25.45
CA PHE A 621 -24.04 -45.55 25.13
C PHE A 621 -24.88 -45.61 23.85
N ALA A 622 -24.72 -46.64 23.01
CA ALA A 622 -25.54 -46.80 21.80
C ALA A 622 -27.06 -46.83 22.06
N PRO A 623 -27.61 -47.51 23.09
CA PRO A 623 -29.05 -47.50 23.37
C PRO A 623 -29.56 -46.10 23.74
N LEU A 624 -28.80 -45.36 24.56
CA LEU A 624 -29.12 -44.00 24.96
C LEU A 624 -29.06 -43.04 23.77
N GLY A 625 -28.04 -43.18 22.93
CA GLY A 625 -27.90 -42.40 21.70
C GLY A 625 -29.07 -42.62 20.75
N ARG A 626 -29.49 -43.88 20.57
CA ARG A 626 -30.65 -44.21 19.71
C ARG A 626 -31.93 -43.56 20.21
N LEU A 627 -32.16 -43.55 21.53
CA LEU A 627 -33.31 -42.88 22.13
C LEU A 627 -33.27 -41.35 21.88
N ARG A 628 -32.15 -40.69 22.20
CA ARG A 628 -32.02 -39.23 22.09
C ARG A 628 -32.07 -38.75 20.65
N VAL A 629 -31.30 -39.37 19.75
CA VAL A 629 -31.27 -38.98 18.33
C VAL A 629 -32.65 -39.16 17.70
N ASN A 630 -33.34 -40.27 17.96
CA ASN A 630 -34.69 -40.49 17.41
C ASN A 630 -35.72 -39.49 17.96
N GLN A 631 -35.63 -39.11 19.24
CA GLN A 631 -36.48 -38.07 19.81
C GLN A 631 -36.23 -36.72 19.14
N SER A 632 -34.97 -36.34 18.91
CA SER A 632 -34.60 -35.10 18.21
C SER A 632 -35.04 -35.10 16.75
N ILE A 633 -34.90 -36.24 16.05
CA ILE A 633 -35.40 -36.42 14.68
C ILE A 633 -36.93 -36.26 14.65
N ALA A 634 -37.66 -36.90 15.56
CA ALA A 634 -39.11 -36.81 15.64
C ALA A 634 -39.59 -35.39 15.97
N ALA A 635 -38.82 -34.64 16.76
CA ALA A 635 -39.07 -33.23 17.05
C ALA A 635 -38.69 -32.27 15.91
N GLY A 636 -37.99 -32.76 14.87
CA GLY A 636 -37.47 -31.93 13.78
C GLY A 636 -36.36 -30.95 14.21
N ASP A 637 -35.73 -31.18 15.36
CA ASP A 637 -34.69 -30.31 15.91
C ASP A 637 -33.31 -30.66 15.33
N ALA A 638 -32.95 -30.00 14.24
CA ALA A 638 -31.70 -30.29 13.53
C ALA A 638 -30.45 -30.01 14.36
N GLU A 639 -30.50 -29.05 15.29
CA GLU A 639 -29.36 -28.72 16.12
C GLU A 639 -29.17 -29.78 17.20
N ALA A 640 -30.25 -30.26 17.82
CA ALA A 640 -30.19 -31.38 18.75
C ALA A 640 -29.73 -32.68 18.08
N VAL A 641 -30.12 -32.94 16.82
CA VAL A 641 -29.59 -34.09 16.05
C VAL A 641 -28.09 -33.93 15.80
N ARG A 642 -27.61 -32.73 15.44
CA ARG A 642 -26.18 -32.43 15.25
C ARG A 642 -25.37 -32.64 16.53
N VAL A 643 -25.89 -32.23 17.68
CA VAL A 643 -25.25 -32.50 18.97
C VAL A 643 -25.24 -33.99 19.27
N GLY A 644 -26.33 -34.70 18.98
CA GLY A 644 -26.43 -36.15 19.14
C GLY A 644 -25.40 -36.93 18.32
N THR A 645 -25.09 -36.49 17.09
CA THR A 645 -24.05 -37.17 16.29
C THR A 645 -22.65 -37.04 16.90
N ILE A 646 -22.37 -35.95 17.60
CA ILE A 646 -21.10 -35.71 18.31
C ILE A 646 -21.07 -36.48 19.64
N GLN A 647 -22.13 -36.40 20.45
CA GLN A 647 -22.25 -37.07 21.74
C GLN A 647 -22.17 -38.60 21.64
N PHE A 648 -22.58 -39.17 20.51
CA PHE A 648 -22.63 -40.62 20.28
C PHE A 648 -21.78 -41.03 19.08
N GLN A 649 -20.70 -40.28 18.79
CA GLN A 649 -19.75 -40.57 17.71
C GLN A 649 -19.32 -42.04 17.71
N GLY A 650 -19.25 -42.67 16.53
CA GLY A 650 -18.86 -44.08 16.39
C GLY A 650 -19.96 -45.11 16.68
N THR A 651 -21.19 -44.68 16.97
CA THR A 651 -22.36 -45.57 17.17
C THR A 651 -23.36 -45.51 16.00
N GLU A 652 -24.21 -46.53 15.87
CA GLU A 652 -25.32 -46.58 14.89
C GLU A 652 -26.24 -45.35 15.00
N ALA A 653 -26.46 -44.85 16.23
CA ALA A 653 -27.29 -43.66 16.46
C ALA A 653 -26.72 -42.39 15.81
N ALA A 654 -25.40 -42.21 15.87
CA ALA A 654 -24.74 -41.10 15.17
C ALA A 654 -24.83 -41.28 13.65
N GLY A 655 -24.73 -42.51 13.14
CA GLY A 655 -24.96 -42.83 11.73
C GLY A 655 -26.35 -42.43 11.25
N ILE A 656 -27.39 -42.77 12.01
CA ILE A 656 -28.79 -42.37 11.73
C ILE A 656 -28.93 -40.85 11.72
N GLY A 657 -28.33 -40.16 12.71
CA GLY A 657 -28.34 -38.69 12.77
C GLY A 657 -27.64 -38.04 11.59
N HIS A 658 -26.46 -38.53 11.20
CA HIS A 658 -25.72 -38.07 10.02
C HIS A 658 -26.50 -38.27 8.73
N ARG A 659 -27.13 -39.45 8.55
CA ARG A 659 -28.03 -39.70 7.43
C ARG A 659 -29.15 -38.67 7.37
N TRP A 660 -29.86 -38.46 8.48
CA TRP A 660 -30.99 -37.53 8.53
C TRP A 660 -30.58 -36.08 8.24
N LEU A 661 -29.43 -35.64 8.77
CA LEU A 661 -28.85 -34.33 8.45
C LEU A 661 -28.44 -34.24 6.96
N GLY A 662 -27.93 -35.33 6.39
CA GLY A 662 -27.61 -35.45 4.97
C GLY A 662 -28.85 -35.33 4.08
N ASP A 663 -29.94 -36.05 4.41
CA ASP A 663 -31.21 -35.99 3.70
C ASP A 663 -31.77 -34.55 3.71
N ARG A 664 -31.70 -33.87 4.85
CA ARG A 664 -32.12 -32.47 4.99
C ARG A 664 -31.25 -31.50 4.16
N ALA A 665 -29.93 -31.67 4.19
CA ALA A 665 -28.99 -30.87 3.39
C ALA A 665 -29.20 -31.11 1.89
N LEU A 666 -29.46 -32.36 1.48
CA LEU A 666 -29.76 -32.72 0.09
C LEU A 666 -31.02 -32.01 -0.41
N VAL A 667 -32.10 -32.00 0.39
CA VAL A 667 -33.34 -31.28 0.08
C VAL A 667 -33.12 -29.75 0.03
N ALA A 668 -32.23 -29.22 0.88
CA ALA A 668 -31.87 -27.80 0.88
C ALA A 668 -30.99 -27.36 -0.31
N GLY A 669 -30.49 -28.33 -1.11
CA GLY A 669 -29.55 -28.08 -2.20
C GLY A 669 -28.10 -27.87 -1.73
N GLU A 670 -27.78 -28.22 -0.48
CA GLU A 670 -26.46 -28.11 0.12
C GLU A 670 -25.63 -29.39 -0.13
N PHE A 671 -25.37 -29.69 -1.41
CA PHE A 671 -24.86 -31.00 -1.84
C PHE A 671 -23.51 -31.40 -1.22
N ALA A 672 -22.59 -30.44 -1.01
CA ALA A 672 -21.30 -30.69 -0.35
C ALA A 672 -21.48 -31.09 1.12
N GLN A 673 -22.43 -30.45 1.80
CA GLN A 673 -22.76 -30.79 3.18
C GLN A 673 -23.47 -32.15 3.23
N ALA A 674 -24.43 -32.40 2.33
CA ALA A 674 -25.09 -33.70 2.22
C ALA A 674 -24.10 -34.84 2.01
N LEU A 675 -23.16 -34.67 1.07
CA LEU A 675 -22.10 -35.65 0.78
C LEU A 675 -21.25 -35.93 2.02
N SER A 676 -20.79 -34.88 2.71
CA SER A 676 -19.98 -35.04 3.94
C SER A 676 -20.75 -35.80 5.04
N GLN A 677 -22.04 -35.51 5.21
CA GLN A 677 -22.89 -36.18 6.20
C GLN A 677 -23.12 -37.65 5.85
N TYR A 678 -23.38 -37.98 4.58
CA TYR A 678 -23.54 -39.39 4.17
C TYR A 678 -22.25 -40.19 4.28
N GLN A 679 -21.10 -39.58 4.00
CA GLN A 679 -19.80 -40.22 4.22
C GLN A 679 -19.61 -40.57 5.70
N ARG A 680 -19.89 -39.62 6.62
CA ARG A 680 -19.85 -39.89 8.07
C ARG A 680 -20.85 -40.96 8.51
N ALA A 681 -22.06 -40.96 7.94
CA ALA A 681 -23.04 -42.01 8.20
C ALA A 681 -22.53 -43.40 7.78
N SER A 682 -21.79 -43.48 6.67
CA SER A 682 -21.25 -44.75 6.15
C SER A 682 -20.16 -45.37 7.03
N GLU A 683 -19.43 -44.59 7.82
CA GLU A 683 -18.38 -45.08 8.74
C GLU A 683 -18.93 -46.00 9.85
N THR A 684 -20.19 -45.81 10.23
CA THR A 684 -20.87 -46.57 11.31
C THR A 684 -22.05 -47.39 10.81
N ALA A 685 -22.24 -47.48 9.49
CA ALA A 685 -23.38 -48.15 8.89
C ALA A 685 -23.24 -49.69 8.98
N THR A 686 -24.34 -50.37 9.32
CA THR A 686 -24.45 -51.82 9.16
C THR A 686 -24.48 -52.20 7.68
N ALA A 687 -24.26 -53.49 7.35
CA ALA A 687 -24.22 -53.95 5.96
C ALA A 687 -25.49 -53.60 5.14
N GLY A 688 -26.67 -53.58 5.78
CA GLY A 688 -27.92 -53.16 5.14
C GLY A 688 -28.03 -51.64 4.97
N GLU A 689 -27.55 -50.86 5.93
CA GLU A 689 -27.53 -49.39 5.85
C GLU A 689 -26.49 -48.90 4.84
N ALA A 690 -25.37 -49.61 4.68
CA ALA A 690 -24.35 -49.30 3.68
C ALA A 690 -24.91 -49.38 2.25
N GLN A 691 -25.83 -50.33 2.00
CA GLN A 691 -26.54 -50.43 0.72
C GLN A 691 -27.49 -49.25 0.48
N ASP A 692 -28.06 -48.66 1.53
CA ASP A 692 -28.91 -47.47 1.47
C ASP A 692 -28.09 -46.16 1.36
N MET A 693 -26.88 -46.12 1.92
CA MET A 693 -26.01 -44.92 1.90
C MET A 693 -25.26 -44.74 0.58
N ALA A 694 -24.86 -45.83 -0.10
CA ALA A 694 -24.10 -45.74 -1.34
C ALA A 694 -24.82 -44.90 -2.43
N PRO A 695 -26.13 -45.10 -2.71
CA PRO A 695 -26.87 -44.26 -3.66
C PRO A 695 -26.97 -42.79 -3.22
N ARG A 696 -27.07 -42.49 -1.92
CA ARG A 696 -27.09 -41.12 -1.38
C ARG A 696 -25.79 -40.37 -1.63
N ILE A 697 -24.66 -41.03 -1.37
CA ILE A 697 -23.32 -40.51 -1.68
C ILE A 697 -23.20 -40.27 -3.19
N ARG A 698 -23.62 -41.25 -3.99
CA ARG A 698 -23.60 -41.19 -5.46
C ARG A 698 -24.38 -40.00 -6.01
N LEU A 699 -25.60 -39.78 -5.51
CA LEU A 699 -26.46 -38.67 -5.92
C LEU A 699 -25.89 -37.31 -5.50
N ALA A 700 -25.45 -37.17 -4.24
CA ALA A 700 -24.88 -35.92 -3.73
C ALA A 700 -23.59 -35.54 -4.47
N ALA A 701 -22.74 -36.52 -4.79
CA ALA A 701 -21.53 -36.31 -5.58
C ALA A 701 -21.84 -35.93 -7.04
N ALA A 702 -22.81 -36.61 -7.68
CA ALA A 702 -23.26 -36.27 -9.02
C ALA A 702 -23.77 -34.82 -9.12
N MET A 703 -24.50 -34.33 -8.11
CA MET A 703 -24.94 -32.93 -8.01
C MET A 703 -23.79 -31.92 -7.84
N LEU A 704 -22.60 -32.37 -7.45
CA LEU A 704 -21.36 -31.59 -7.40
C LEU A 704 -20.49 -31.76 -8.66
N GLY A 705 -20.90 -32.59 -9.62
CA GLY A 705 -20.08 -32.96 -10.78
C GLY A 705 -18.95 -33.94 -10.45
N GLN A 706 -18.98 -34.57 -9.26
CA GLN A 706 -17.95 -35.49 -8.78
C GLN A 706 -18.38 -36.96 -8.97
N GLU A 707 -17.40 -37.84 -9.01
CA GLU A 707 -17.61 -39.29 -8.94
C GLU A 707 -17.21 -39.80 -7.54
N ALA A 708 -18.20 -40.18 -6.73
CA ALA A 708 -17.97 -40.78 -5.42
C ALA A 708 -19.08 -41.79 -5.07
N GLY A 709 -18.76 -42.78 -4.23
CA GLY A 709 -19.66 -43.87 -3.84
C GLY A 709 -19.71 -45.01 -4.86
N SER A 710 -20.17 -46.18 -4.42
CA SER A 710 -20.30 -47.37 -5.27
C SER A 710 -21.57 -47.31 -6.13
N PRO A 711 -21.58 -47.87 -7.36
CA PRO A 711 -22.79 -47.96 -8.18
C PRO A 711 -23.93 -48.69 -7.44
N ALA A 712 -25.16 -48.23 -7.66
CA ALA A 712 -26.34 -48.90 -7.14
C ALA A 712 -26.44 -50.33 -7.71
N ALA A 713 -26.52 -51.33 -6.83
CA ALA A 713 -26.65 -52.75 -7.21
C ALA A 713 -28.10 -53.26 -7.11
N SER A 714 -28.99 -52.49 -6.48
CA SER A 714 -30.40 -52.82 -6.22
C SER A 714 -31.29 -51.62 -6.47
N GLN A 715 -32.61 -51.81 -6.41
CA GLN A 715 -33.58 -50.72 -6.48
C GLN A 715 -33.27 -49.66 -5.41
N VAL A 716 -33.35 -48.38 -5.79
CA VAL A 716 -33.04 -47.22 -4.95
C VAL A 716 -34.31 -46.43 -4.73
N THR A 717 -34.65 -46.16 -3.47
CA THR A 717 -35.83 -45.37 -3.09
C THR A 717 -35.40 -44.05 -2.48
N PHE A 718 -35.92 -42.95 -3.01
CA PHE A 718 -35.75 -41.60 -2.47
C PHE A 718 -37.13 -40.97 -2.22
N GLY A 719 -37.51 -40.82 -0.96
CA GLY A 719 -38.86 -40.36 -0.60
C GLY A 719 -39.92 -41.34 -1.11
N GLU A 720 -40.84 -40.86 -1.95
CA GLU A 720 -41.89 -41.66 -2.59
C GLU A 720 -41.50 -42.17 -3.99
N THR A 721 -40.26 -41.89 -4.45
CA THR A 721 -39.81 -42.25 -5.80
C THR A 721 -38.89 -43.45 -5.78
N ASP A 722 -39.22 -44.44 -6.61
CA ASP A 722 -38.42 -45.64 -6.81
C ASP A 722 -37.68 -45.61 -8.15
N PHE A 723 -36.39 -45.97 -8.12
CA PHE A 723 -35.55 -46.13 -9.30
C PHE A 723 -35.02 -47.55 -9.37
N THR A 724 -35.08 -48.18 -10.54
CA THR A 724 -34.24 -49.36 -10.79
C THR A 724 -32.76 -48.96 -10.81
N ALA A 725 -31.85 -49.87 -10.46
CA ALA A 725 -30.41 -49.59 -10.44
C ALA A 725 -29.88 -48.94 -11.75
N PRO A 726 -30.26 -49.42 -12.96
CA PRO A 726 -29.82 -48.79 -14.21
C PRO A 726 -30.39 -47.39 -14.42
N GLN A 727 -31.65 -47.15 -14.03
CA GLN A 727 -32.28 -45.82 -14.13
C GLN A 727 -31.58 -44.82 -13.20
N PHE A 728 -31.24 -45.25 -11.99
CA PHE A 728 -30.54 -44.41 -11.03
C PHE A 728 -29.13 -44.04 -11.51
N GLU A 729 -28.35 -45.01 -12.00
CA GLU A 729 -27.00 -44.72 -12.50
C GLU A 729 -27.03 -43.85 -13.77
N SER A 730 -28.03 -44.01 -14.64
CA SER A 730 -28.23 -43.11 -15.78
C SER A 730 -28.53 -41.69 -15.34
N LEU A 731 -29.40 -41.51 -14.33
CA LEU A 731 -29.71 -40.21 -13.75
C LEU A 731 -28.48 -39.57 -13.10
N ALA A 732 -27.71 -40.33 -12.32
CA ALA A 732 -26.49 -39.84 -11.68
C ALA A 732 -25.43 -39.42 -12.72
N ALA A 733 -25.26 -40.21 -13.80
CA ALA A 733 -24.35 -39.88 -14.89
C ALA A 733 -24.80 -38.63 -15.66
N GLU A 734 -26.09 -38.49 -15.91
CA GLU A 734 -26.68 -37.30 -16.54
C GLU A 734 -26.43 -36.05 -15.68
N LEU A 735 -26.82 -36.08 -14.40
CA LEU A 735 -26.64 -34.96 -13.47
C LEU A 735 -25.16 -34.55 -13.33
N ARG A 736 -24.27 -35.54 -13.24
CA ARG A 736 -22.82 -35.31 -13.22
C ARG A 736 -22.35 -34.64 -14.49
N SER A 737 -22.76 -35.12 -15.67
CA SER A 737 -22.35 -34.54 -16.95
C SER A 737 -22.88 -33.11 -17.13
N GLN A 738 -24.13 -32.87 -16.72
CA GLN A 738 -24.74 -31.54 -16.75
C GLN A 738 -24.03 -30.57 -15.81
N ARG A 739 -23.59 -31.04 -14.64
CA ARG A 739 -22.87 -30.20 -13.68
C ARG A 739 -21.40 -29.98 -14.04
N ALA A 740 -20.75 -30.98 -14.63
CA ALA A 740 -19.39 -30.86 -15.18
C ALA A 740 -19.33 -29.96 -16.42
N ALA A 741 -20.41 -29.93 -17.23
CA ALA A 741 -20.54 -29.06 -18.39
C ALA A 741 -21.05 -27.64 -18.05
N ALA A 742 -21.62 -27.43 -16.86
CA ALA A 742 -22.02 -26.12 -16.39
C ALA A 742 -20.79 -25.31 -15.94
N PRO A 743 -20.64 -24.03 -16.33
CA PRO A 743 -19.59 -23.18 -15.78
C PRO A 743 -19.73 -23.11 -14.26
N ALA A 744 -18.72 -23.58 -13.54
CA ALA A 744 -18.75 -23.71 -12.08
C ALA A 744 -19.18 -22.39 -11.41
N HIS A 745 -20.35 -22.39 -10.77
CA HIS A 745 -20.67 -21.35 -9.80
C HIS A 745 -19.94 -21.67 -8.50
N PRO A 746 -19.15 -20.74 -7.95
CA PRO A 746 -18.20 -21.04 -6.88
C PRO A 746 -18.93 -21.47 -5.62
N THR A 747 -18.62 -22.69 -5.16
CA THR A 747 -18.76 -23.06 -3.76
C THR A 747 -17.47 -22.60 -3.09
N VAL A 748 -17.56 -21.88 -1.97
CA VAL A 748 -16.46 -21.10 -1.35
C VAL A 748 -15.25 -21.93 -0.90
N ALA A 749 -15.28 -23.27 -1.02
CA ALA A 749 -14.22 -24.15 -0.50
C ALA A 749 -13.29 -24.78 -1.57
N ALA A 750 -13.45 -24.48 -2.87
CA ALA A 750 -12.62 -25.08 -3.94
C ALA A 750 -11.81 -24.04 -4.75
N GLN A 751 -11.28 -23.02 -4.09
CA GLN A 751 -10.23 -22.17 -4.69
C GLN A 751 -8.84 -22.72 -4.36
N ALA A 752 -8.55 -23.90 -4.88
CA ALA A 752 -7.19 -24.29 -5.22
C ALA A 752 -7.31 -25.34 -6.32
N SER A 753 -6.71 -25.02 -7.48
CA SER A 753 -6.52 -25.88 -8.66
C SER A 753 -7.77 -26.32 -9.45
N ASP A 754 -8.14 -25.53 -10.46
CA ASP A 754 -8.26 -26.04 -11.85
C ASP A 754 -8.07 -24.89 -12.87
N PRO A 755 -7.63 -25.19 -14.11
CA PRO A 755 -7.02 -24.22 -15.02
C PRO A 755 -8.06 -23.27 -15.60
N LEU A 756 -7.70 -21.98 -15.58
CA LEU A 756 -8.36 -20.91 -16.29
C LEU A 756 -8.70 -21.35 -17.72
N GLY A 757 -10.00 -21.47 -18.03
CA GLY A 757 -10.44 -21.25 -19.40
C GLY A 757 -9.83 -19.93 -19.86
N GLN A 758 -9.17 -19.95 -21.02
CA GLN A 758 -8.41 -18.82 -21.56
C GLN A 758 -9.17 -17.52 -21.29
N ALA A 759 -8.58 -16.66 -20.44
CA ALA A 759 -9.08 -15.32 -20.28
C ALA A 759 -9.17 -14.70 -21.68
N PRO A 760 -10.30 -14.08 -22.06
CA PRO A 760 -10.39 -13.40 -23.33
C PRO A 760 -9.21 -12.42 -23.45
N PRO A 761 -8.58 -12.31 -24.63
CA PRO A 761 -7.41 -11.46 -24.80
C PRO A 761 -7.75 -10.04 -24.32
N PRO A 762 -6.81 -9.36 -23.63
CA PRO A 762 -7.06 -8.04 -23.06
C PRO A 762 -7.52 -7.08 -24.15
N GLY A 763 -8.81 -6.72 -24.10
CA GLY A 763 -9.45 -5.72 -24.94
C GLY A 763 -10.12 -4.68 -24.06
N GLY A 764 -10.09 -3.41 -24.48
CA GLY A 764 -10.74 -2.34 -23.73
C GLY A 764 -12.25 -2.59 -23.64
N TYR A 765 -12.76 -2.73 -22.41
CA TYR A 765 -14.20 -2.81 -22.17
C TYR A 765 -14.76 -1.38 -22.04
N GLN A 766 -15.69 -1.01 -22.91
CA GLN A 766 -16.45 0.23 -22.77
C GLN A 766 -17.76 -0.08 -22.06
N ALA A 767 -17.96 0.51 -20.87
CA ALA A 767 -19.23 0.42 -20.17
C ALA A 767 -20.32 1.12 -21.01
N GLN A 768 -21.34 0.37 -21.42
CA GLN A 768 -22.49 0.91 -22.13
C GLN A 768 -23.73 0.80 -21.26
N ARG A 769 -24.41 1.93 -21.04
CA ARG A 769 -25.69 1.95 -20.33
C ARG A 769 -26.76 1.31 -21.22
N ARG A 770 -27.20 0.10 -20.86
CA ARG A 770 -28.25 -0.65 -21.57
C ARG A 770 -29.64 -0.47 -20.95
N GLY A 771 -29.80 0.21 -19.82
CA GLY A 771 -31.13 0.39 -19.24
C GLY A 771 -31.12 0.98 -17.84
N ARG A 772 -32.31 1.06 -17.24
CA ARG A 772 -32.51 1.39 -15.82
C ARG A 772 -33.26 0.24 -15.17
N LEU A 773 -32.82 -0.14 -13.97
CA LEU A 773 -33.58 -1.02 -13.10
C LEU A 773 -34.56 -0.15 -12.29
N ASP A 774 -35.85 -0.35 -12.50
CA ASP A 774 -36.95 0.47 -12.00
C ASP A 774 -38.01 -0.36 -11.23
N GLY A 775 -37.61 -1.50 -10.68
CA GLY A 775 -38.47 -2.31 -9.81
C GLY A 775 -38.73 -1.63 -8.47
N GLU A 776 -39.96 -1.72 -7.97
CA GLU A 776 -40.35 -1.10 -6.70
C GLU A 776 -39.64 -1.77 -5.51
N PRO A 777 -39.20 -0.99 -4.51
CA PRO A 777 -38.62 -1.53 -3.29
C PRO A 777 -39.69 -2.16 -2.37
N GLY A 778 -39.22 -2.79 -1.30
CA GLY A 778 -40.07 -3.30 -0.22
C GLY A 778 -40.42 -2.19 0.79
N GLU A 779 -40.91 -2.58 1.96
CA GLU A 779 -41.24 -1.63 3.02
C GLU A 779 -39.98 -0.91 3.55
N ASN A 780 -40.15 0.32 4.06
CA ASN A 780 -39.08 1.15 4.64
C ASN A 780 -37.77 1.22 3.81
N PRO A 781 -37.80 1.67 2.54
CA PRO A 781 -36.61 1.76 1.69
C PRO A 781 -35.53 2.72 2.22
N GLY A 782 -35.92 3.72 3.03
CA GLY A 782 -34.98 4.65 3.67
C GLY A 782 -34.27 4.10 4.91
N GLY A 783 -34.76 2.97 5.46
CA GLY A 783 -34.24 2.32 6.67
C GLY A 783 -32.95 1.54 6.46
N LEU A 784 -32.07 2.00 5.56
CA LEU A 784 -30.77 1.38 5.33
C LEU A 784 -29.93 1.48 6.61
N ASP A 785 -29.34 0.36 7.02
CA ASP A 785 -28.44 0.31 8.18
C ASP A 785 -27.35 1.40 8.10
N GLY A 786 -27.15 2.11 9.21
CA GLY A 786 -26.21 3.24 9.28
C GLY A 786 -24.79 2.86 8.84
N ARG A 787 -24.34 1.63 9.11
CA ARG A 787 -23.00 1.14 8.73
C ARG A 787 -22.89 0.90 7.23
N VAL A 788 -23.97 0.48 6.57
CA VAL A 788 -24.00 0.31 5.10
C VAL A 788 -23.94 1.68 4.41
N ARG A 789 -24.62 2.68 4.99
CA ARG A 789 -24.58 4.07 4.52
C ARG A 789 -23.20 4.71 4.72
N GLU A 790 -22.62 4.59 5.91
CA GLU A 790 -21.30 5.15 6.24
C GLU A 790 -20.17 4.58 5.37
N ARG A 791 -20.21 3.28 5.07
CA ARG A 791 -19.17 2.58 4.31
C ARG A 791 -19.37 2.63 2.79
N ARG A 792 -20.38 3.38 2.31
CA ARG A 792 -20.73 3.50 0.88
C ARG A 792 -20.77 2.14 0.14
N VAL A 793 -21.23 1.10 0.83
CA VAL A 793 -21.26 -0.24 0.25
C VAL A 793 -22.26 -0.24 -0.92
N PRO A 794 -21.91 -0.79 -2.11
CA PRO A 794 -22.82 -0.92 -3.23
C PRO A 794 -23.84 -2.04 -2.96
N TRP A 795 -24.65 -1.87 -1.92
CA TRP A 795 -25.54 -2.89 -1.38
C TRP A 795 -26.60 -3.33 -2.38
N LEU A 796 -27.08 -2.40 -3.23
CA LEU A 796 -28.10 -2.69 -4.24
C LEU A 796 -27.58 -3.69 -5.27
N GLU A 797 -26.35 -3.50 -5.76
CA GLU A 797 -25.71 -4.40 -6.73
C GLU A 797 -25.53 -5.82 -6.16
N ARG A 798 -25.20 -5.91 -4.87
CA ARG A 798 -25.01 -7.20 -4.18
C ARG A 798 -26.33 -7.91 -3.86
N GLN A 799 -27.42 -7.16 -3.77
CA GLN A 799 -28.74 -7.67 -3.39
C GLN A 799 -29.60 -8.05 -4.60
N LEU A 800 -29.31 -7.51 -5.78
CA LEU A 800 -30.00 -7.86 -7.02
C LEU A 800 -29.63 -9.30 -7.44
N GLY A 801 -30.65 -10.13 -7.63
CA GLY A 801 -30.50 -11.44 -8.25
C GLY A 801 -30.51 -11.28 -9.76
N LEU A 802 -29.48 -11.81 -10.45
CA LEU A 802 -29.38 -11.77 -11.92
C LEU A 802 -29.22 -13.19 -12.47
N ALA A 803 -29.87 -13.48 -13.58
CA ALA A 803 -29.65 -14.69 -14.39
C ALA A 803 -29.71 -14.33 -15.87
N VAL A 804 -28.79 -14.86 -16.68
CA VAL A 804 -28.76 -14.65 -18.13
C VAL A 804 -28.99 -15.98 -18.82
N GLN A 805 -29.94 -16.02 -19.77
CA GLN A 805 -30.15 -17.17 -20.65
C GLN A 805 -30.33 -16.66 -22.09
N GLY A 806 -29.36 -16.99 -22.95
CA GLY A 806 -29.29 -16.42 -24.30
C GLY A 806 -29.24 -14.90 -24.25
N ASP A 807 -30.09 -14.23 -25.04
CA ASP A 807 -30.19 -12.77 -25.09
C ASP A 807 -31.12 -12.18 -24.02
N MET A 808 -31.54 -12.96 -23.02
CA MET A 808 -32.44 -12.51 -21.96
C MET A 808 -31.71 -12.40 -20.62
N LEU A 809 -31.82 -11.23 -19.99
CA LEU A 809 -31.40 -10.97 -18.62
C LEU A 809 -32.63 -10.94 -17.71
N TYR A 810 -32.68 -11.83 -16.74
CA TYR A 810 -33.69 -11.85 -15.68
C TYR A 810 -33.12 -11.19 -14.42
N VAL A 811 -33.84 -10.21 -13.90
CA VAL A 811 -33.47 -9.44 -12.71
C VAL A 811 -34.54 -9.62 -11.65
N ASN A 812 -34.17 -10.13 -10.49
CA ASN A 812 -35.01 -10.19 -9.31
C ASN A 812 -34.53 -9.17 -8.27
N ASN A 813 -35.40 -8.21 -7.93
CA ASN A 813 -35.12 -7.25 -6.85
C ASN A 813 -35.63 -7.72 -5.48
N ARG A 814 -36.01 -9.01 -5.38
CA ARG A 814 -36.63 -9.72 -4.25
C ARG A 814 -38.12 -9.46 -4.07
N PHE A 815 -38.68 -8.51 -4.80
CA PHE A 815 -40.12 -8.22 -4.77
C PHE A 815 -40.76 -8.42 -6.15
N HIS A 816 -39.98 -8.29 -7.21
CA HIS A 816 -40.39 -8.44 -8.59
C HIS A 816 -39.29 -9.15 -9.36
N VAL A 817 -39.68 -9.95 -10.33
CA VAL A 817 -38.79 -10.44 -11.38
C VAL A 817 -39.13 -9.72 -12.68
N ALA A 818 -38.10 -9.21 -13.36
CA ALA A 818 -38.22 -8.54 -14.64
C ALA A 818 -37.28 -9.19 -15.66
N ALA A 819 -37.71 -9.26 -16.91
CA ALA A 819 -36.90 -9.75 -18.00
C ALA A 819 -36.50 -8.62 -18.94
N TYR A 820 -35.24 -8.58 -19.32
CA TYR A 820 -34.63 -7.57 -20.18
C TYR A 820 -34.01 -8.24 -21.41
N ASP A 821 -34.23 -7.66 -22.58
CA ASP A 821 -33.68 -8.15 -23.83
C ASP A 821 -32.33 -7.48 -24.12
N LEU A 822 -31.25 -8.26 -24.03
CA LEU A 822 -29.88 -7.81 -24.24
C LEU A 822 -29.58 -7.49 -25.72
N ALA A 823 -30.24 -8.18 -26.66
CA ALA A 823 -30.08 -7.93 -28.10
C ALA A 823 -30.72 -6.58 -28.49
N ARG A 824 -31.83 -6.19 -27.87
CA ARG A 824 -32.54 -4.94 -28.13
C ARG A 824 -32.22 -3.84 -27.12
N GLN A 825 -30.93 -3.50 -27.01
CA GLN A 825 -30.44 -2.40 -26.18
C GLN A 825 -30.88 -2.46 -24.70
N GLY A 826 -31.15 -3.64 -24.14
CA GLY A 826 -31.52 -3.82 -22.72
C GLY A 826 -32.93 -3.35 -22.35
N GLN A 827 -33.89 -3.34 -23.30
CA GLN A 827 -35.28 -2.99 -22.99
C GLN A 827 -35.95 -4.07 -22.13
N ARG A 828 -36.70 -3.66 -21.10
CA ARG A 828 -37.52 -4.56 -20.28
C ARG A 828 -38.67 -5.12 -21.11
N ARG A 829 -38.76 -6.44 -21.23
CA ARG A 829 -39.83 -7.17 -21.91
C ARG A 829 -41.08 -7.30 -21.05
N TRP A 830 -40.91 -7.61 -19.77
CA TRP A 830 -42.00 -7.75 -18.81
C TRP A 830 -41.48 -7.65 -17.36
N GLN A 831 -42.40 -7.45 -16.42
CA GLN A 831 -42.16 -7.50 -14.98
C GLN A 831 -43.33 -8.19 -14.29
N SER A 832 -43.03 -9.05 -13.32
CA SER A 832 -44.05 -9.69 -12.48
C SER A 832 -44.75 -8.65 -11.60
N PRO A 833 -46.01 -8.89 -11.18
CA PRO A 833 -46.58 -8.11 -10.08
C PRO A 833 -45.77 -8.34 -8.81
N ALA A 834 -45.86 -7.40 -7.88
CA ALA A 834 -45.28 -7.55 -6.56
C ALA A 834 -46.13 -8.46 -5.67
N PRO A 835 -45.53 -9.09 -4.65
CA PRO A 835 -46.31 -9.80 -3.64
C PRO A 835 -47.11 -8.81 -2.79
N PRO A 836 -48.32 -9.19 -2.33
CA PRO A 836 -49.19 -8.34 -1.51
C PRO A 836 -48.58 -8.01 -0.14
N ASP A 837 -47.81 -8.92 0.46
CA ASP A 837 -47.17 -8.76 1.78
C ASP A 837 -45.65 -8.61 1.70
N ARG A 838 -45.16 -7.52 1.08
CA ARG A 838 -43.71 -7.27 0.92
C ARG A 838 -43.00 -7.16 2.27
N GLY A 839 -41.83 -7.80 2.38
CA GLY A 839 -40.91 -7.61 3.51
C GLY A 839 -40.20 -6.25 3.46
N ARG A 840 -39.37 -5.94 4.47
CA ARG A 840 -38.60 -4.69 4.49
C ARG A 840 -37.49 -4.74 3.44
N THR A 841 -37.18 -3.58 2.85
CA THR A 841 -36.17 -3.42 1.80
C THR A 841 -34.77 -3.85 2.25
N HIS A 842 -34.49 -3.83 3.55
CA HIS A 842 -33.15 -4.14 4.07
C HIS A 842 -33.10 -5.43 4.88
N ASP A 843 -34.21 -6.16 5.02
CA ASP A 843 -34.15 -7.51 5.61
C ASP A 843 -33.34 -8.41 4.64
N TRP A 844 -32.47 -9.26 5.18
CA TRP A 844 -31.54 -10.07 4.39
C TRP A 844 -30.66 -9.21 3.46
N THR A 845 -30.09 -8.12 4.00
CA THR A 845 -29.25 -7.19 3.24
C THR A 845 -28.12 -7.93 2.51
N MET A 846 -27.80 -7.50 1.29
CA MET A 846 -26.72 -8.08 0.46
C MET A 846 -26.93 -9.55 0.05
N THR A 847 -28.07 -10.16 0.35
CA THR A 847 -28.41 -11.52 -0.10
C THR A 847 -29.17 -11.44 -1.42
N ALA A 848 -28.51 -11.87 -2.51
CA ALA A 848 -29.14 -11.95 -3.83
C ALA A 848 -30.10 -13.15 -3.92
N MET A 849 -31.37 -12.90 -4.22
CA MET A 849 -32.36 -13.94 -4.53
C MET A 849 -32.33 -14.24 -6.03
N ARG A 850 -31.30 -14.96 -6.49
CA ARG A 850 -31.07 -15.20 -7.92
C ARG A 850 -32.23 -15.96 -8.57
N PRO A 851 -32.74 -15.52 -9.73
CA PRO A 851 -33.68 -16.31 -10.52
C PRO A 851 -33.05 -17.63 -10.96
N LEU A 852 -33.82 -18.70 -10.92
CA LEU A 852 -33.49 -19.97 -11.55
C LEU A 852 -34.38 -20.12 -12.79
N VAL A 853 -33.76 -20.20 -13.96
CA VAL A 853 -34.49 -20.43 -15.21
C VAL A 853 -34.34 -21.88 -15.62
N VAL A 854 -35.46 -22.60 -15.72
CA VAL A 854 -35.52 -24.03 -16.04
C VAL A 854 -36.54 -24.23 -17.15
N GLY A 855 -36.05 -24.50 -18.36
CA GLY A 855 -36.90 -24.58 -19.55
C GLY A 855 -37.67 -23.26 -19.76
N GLU A 856 -39.00 -23.34 -19.76
CA GLU A 856 -39.90 -22.18 -19.89
C GLU A 856 -40.32 -21.56 -18.55
N ARG A 857 -39.79 -22.06 -17.42
CA ARG A 857 -40.17 -21.59 -16.07
C ARG A 857 -39.06 -20.74 -15.46
N ILE A 858 -39.46 -19.69 -14.76
CA ILE A 858 -38.58 -18.84 -13.97
C ILE A 858 -39.04 -18.96 -12.52
N ILE A 859 -38.18 -19.55 -11.69
CA ILE A 859 -38.42 -19.76 -10.27
C ILE A 859 -37.60 -18.70 -9.53
N VAL A 860 -38.24 -17.89 -8.69
CA VAL A 860 -37.57 -16.81 -7.96
C VAL A 860 -37.92 -16.88 -6.49
N ARG A 861 -37.00 -16.52 -5.60
CA ARG A 861 -37.38 -16.26 -4.21
C ARG A 861 -37.84 -14.81 -4.07
N GLN A 862 -38.98 -14.59 -3.44
CA GLN A 862 -39.50 -13.27 -3.09
C GLN A 862 -39.51 -13.06 -1.57
N LEU A 863 -39.23 -11.84 -1.12
CA LEU A 863 -39.17 -11.49 0.29
C LEU A 863 -40.51 -10.94 0.79
N GLN A 864 -41.16 -11.69 1.66
CA GLN A 864 -42.38 -11.27 2.38
C GLN A 864 -42.09 -10.95 3.85
N LYS A 865 -43.07 -10.36 4.55
CA LYS A 865 -42.92 -9.90 5.96
C LYS A 865 -42.39 -10.94 6.94
N GLN A 866 -42.81 -12.20 6.80
CA GLN A 866 -42.46 -13.26 7.77
C GLN A 866 -41.28 -14.11 7.32
N ARG A 867 -41.15 -14.37 6.01
CA ARG A 867 -40.12 -15.22 5.43
C ARG A 867 -40.01 -15.03 3.91
N PRO A 868 -38.89 -15.41 3.28
CA PRO A 868 -38.83 -15.59 1.84
C PRO A 868 -39.78 -16.72 1.39
N ILE A 869 -40.41 -16.55 0.22
CA ILE A 869 -41.22 -17.56 -0.46
C ILE A 869 -40.66 -17.81 -1.86
N ILE A 870 -40.96 -18.96 -2.47
CA ILE A 870 -40.63 -19.27 -3.86
C ILE A 870 -41.82 -18.94 -4.75
#